data_AF-A0A850WSH8-F1
#
_entry.id   AF-A0A850WSH8-F1
#
_cell.length_a   1.000
_cell.length_b   1.000
_cell.length_c   1.000
_cell.angle_alpha   90.00
_cell.angle_beta   90.00
_cell.angle_gamma   90.00
#
_symmetry.space_group_name_H-M   'P 1'
#
loop_
_entity.id
_entity.type
_entity.pdbx_description
1 polymer ?
#
loop_
_entity_poly.entity_id
_entity_poly.type
_entity_poly.pdbx_seq_one_letter_code
_entity_poly.pdbx_strand_id
1 'polypeptide(L)'
;RYKDDPWLWDLEWDTQEFKQKKNTGKKKKDQDRDSKAPVMAVGADRATEEWQEVLCAPPDSGPPSEDEDLKVPLSQVRLEHLKETVALQPKRLQHLPGHPGWYRKLCPRLEEEGWVPGPSLISLQMRVTPKLMRLAWDGFPLHYSEKHGWGYLVPGRQDNIPEDPLELEGPPCPHRVIESLYRQHCLEKGKEQPLGLEAAEEDELLAMDDSTIWQKVEELSQLEVDVEEKMGRADQSLVQVELCEPAEARSQPSYHHGNGPYNDVNIPGCWFFKMPHKASWDGNDNNVGSPFAKDFLPQMEDGTLRAAVGRTHGTRALEINKMISFWRNAHKRISSQMVVWLKKGDLPRVVTRHPDYNEEEDYGAILPQVVTAGTITRRAVEPTWLTASNARADRVGSELKAMVQVPPGYSLVGADVDSQELWIAAILGEAHFAGMHGCTAFGWMTLQGKKSNATDLHSKTAATVGISREHAKVFNYGRIYGAGQPFAERLLMQFNHRLTQQQAREKAQQMYAVTKGVRRFRLSEEGEWLVKQLDLDMNRAEDGLVSAQDVQRLQREAMKRSRRKKKWDVVGHRVWAGGTESEMFNKLESIALSPSPQTPVLGCRISRALEPAVAKGEFLTSRVNWVVQSSAVDYLHLMLVAMKWLFEEFDINGRFCISIHDEVRYLVQQQDRYRAALALQITNLLTRCMFAYKLGLQDLPQSVAFFSAVDIDQCLRKEVTMNCVTPSNPSGMEKKYGIPQGEALDIYQIIEITKGSLEK
;
A
#
# COMPACT_ATOMS: atom_id res chain seq x y z
N ARG A 1 -27.42 27.13 -3.87
CA ARG A 1 -27.32 25.86 -3.08
C ARG A 1 -26.17 24.98 -3.55
N TYR A 2 -26.14 24.46 -4.79
CA TYR A 2 -25.01 23.63 -5.25
C TYR A 2 -23.77 24.43 -5.70
N LYS A 3 -23.95 25.69 -6.10
CA LYS A 3 -22.86 26.63 -6.40
C LYS A 3 -22.05 27.04 -5.17
N ASP A 4 -22.65 26.95 -3.99
CA ASP A 4 -22.06 27.34 -2.70
C ASP A 4 -21.44 26.13 -1.96
N ASP A 5 -21.36 24.97 -2.63
CA ASP A 5 -20.85 23.72 -2.09
C ASP A 5 -19.33 23.66 -2.22
N PRO A 6 -18.56 23.44 -1.13
CA PRO A 6 -17.10 23.39 -1.16
C PRO A 6 -16.47 22.37 -2.13
N TRP A 7 -17.24 21.36 -2.57
CA TRP A 7 -16.76 20.36 -3.53
C TRP A 7 -17.22 20.61 -4.97
N LEU A 8 -18.28 21.40 -5.20
CA LEU A 8 -18.92 21.53 -6.52
C LEU A 8 -18.90 22.96 -7.08
N TRP A 9 -18.42 23.93 -6.30
CA TRP A 9 -18.39 25.35 -6.69
C TRP A 9 -17.60 25.60 -7.97
N ASP A 10 -16.52 24.84 -8.20
CA ASP A 10 -15.58 24.97 -9.32
C ASP A 10 -15.95 24.15 -10.56
N LEU A 11 -17.17 23.57 -10.62
CA LEU A 11 -17.66 22.82 -11.79
C LEU A 11 -18.31 23.72 -12.85
N GLU A 12 -18.38 23.24 -14.09
CA GLU A 12 -19.01 23.94 -15.23
C GLU A 12 -20.54 24.07 -15.09
N TRP A 13 -21.02 25.18 -14.52
CA TRP A 13 -22.46 25.40 -14.28
C TRP A 13 -23.24 26.00 -15.47
N ASP A 14 -22.58 26.25 -16.60
CA ASP A 14 -23.21 26.82 -17.79
C ASP A 14 -24.22 25.84 -18.39
N THR A 15 -25.43 26.36 -18.65
CA THR A 15 -26.53 25.60 -19.23
C THR A 15 -26.67 25.93 -20.70
N GLN A 16 -27.01 24.91 -21.50
CA GLN A 16 -27.31 25.15 -22.91
C GLN A 16 -28.72 25.74 -23.07
N GLU A 17 -28.81 26.86 -23.78
CA GLU A 17 -30.09 27.45 -24.16
C GLU A 17 -30.85 26.59 -25.17
N PHE A 18 -32.14 26.41 -24.91
CA PHE A 18 -33.05 25.63 -25.75
C PHE A 18 -33.33 26.36 -27.07
N LYS A 19 -32.90 25.78 -28.21
CA LYS A 19 -33.07 26.41 -29.53
C LYS A 19 -34.32 25.89 -30.25
N GLN A 20 -35.36 26.71 -30.32
CA GLN A 20 -36.59 26.44 -31.08
C GLN A 20 -36.40 26.64 -32.60
N LYS A 21 -37.28 26.04 -33.42
CA LYS A 21 -37.30 26.27 -34.88
C LYS A 21 -37.76 27.72 -35.16
N LYS A 22 -36.99 28.47 -35.96
CA LYS A 22 -37.41 29.81 -36.41
C LYS A 22 -38.53 29.69 -37.45
N ASN A 23 -39.61 30.45 -37.28
CA ASN A 23 -40.66 30.60 -38.30
C ASN A 23 -40.11 31.30 -39.55
N THR A 24 -40.22 30.65 -40.71
CA THR A 24 -40.02 31.31 -42.01
C THR A 24 -41.28 32.07 -42.39
N GLY A 25 -41.39 33.33 -41.97
CA GLY A 25 -42.46 34.22 -42.41
C GLY A 25 -42.36 34.49 -43.93
N LYS A 26 -43.45 34.27 -44.67
CA LYS A 26 -43.59 34.64 -46.09
C LYS A 26 -43.43 36.17 -46.23
N LYS A 27 -42.41 36.60 -46.98
CA LYS A 27 -42.24 38.01 -47.39
C LYS A 27 -43.43 38.48 -48.22
N LYS A 28 -44.20 39.45 -47.72
CA LYS A 28 -45.07 40.30 -48.54
C LYS A 28 -44.16 41.24 -49.35
N LYS A 29 -44.44 41.33 -50.64
CA LYS A 29 -43.66 42.03 -51.66
C LYS A 29 -44.00 43.52 -51.56
N ASP A 30 -43.02 44.36 -51.23
CA ASP A 30 -43.07 45.78 -51.55
C ASP A 30 -41.75 46.22 -52.18
N GLN A 31 -41.90 47.03 -53.23
CA GLN A 31 -40.92 47.35 -54.25
C GLN A 31 -39.82 48.29 -53.76
N ASP A 32 -38.60 48.01 -54.20
CA ASP A 32 -37.46 48.93 -54.20
C ASP A 32 -37.81 50.27 -54.88
N ARG A 33 -37.44 51.37 -54.22
CA ARG A 33 -36.78 52.49 -54.89
C ARG A 33 -35.67 53.07 -54.00
N ASP A 34 -34.46 52.81 -54.47
CA ASP A 34 -33.28 53.68 -54.46
C ASP A 34 -32.60 54.09 -53.14
N SER A 35 -31.35 53.63 -53.06
CA SER A 35 -30.13 54.42 -52.81
C SER A 35 -29.40 54.24 -51.47
N LYS A 36 -28.19 53.69 -51.64
CA LYS A 36 -26.92 54.01 -50.96
C LYS A 36 -26.69 53.48 -49.53
N ALA A 37 -25.79 52.50 -49.50
CA ALA A 37 -24.89 52.21 -48.38
C ALA A 37 -23.90 53.38 -48.11
N PRO A 38 -22.98 53.25 -47.15
CA PRO A 38 -23.09 52.84 -45.75
C PRO A 38 -22.46 53.92 -44.82
N VAL A 39 -22.38 53.70 -43.51
CA VAL A 39 -21.17 53.92 -42.68
C VAL A 39 -21.43 53.48 -41.23
N MET A 40 -20.41 52.82 -40.69
CA MET A 40 -20.25 52.34 -39.30
C MET A 40 -19.95 53.47 -38.31
N ALA A 41 -20.37 53.33 -37.04
CA ALA A 41 -19.59 53.64 -35.83
C ALA A 41 -20.44 53.31 -34.59
N VAL A 42 -20.05 52.35 -33.75
CA VAL A 42 -19.29 52.51 -32.48
C VAL A 42 -20.09 53.22 -31.38
N GLY A 43 -20.43 52.43 -30.34
CA GLY A 43 -20.05 52.75 -28.96
C GLY A 43 -21.10 53.33 -28.00
N ALA A 44 -21.07 52.75 -26.79
CA ALA A 44 -21.43 53.31 -25.48
C ALA A 44 -22.84 53.02 -24.92
N ASP A 45 -22.87 51.97 -24.09
CA ASP A 45 -23.12 52.01 -22.64
C ASP A 45 -24.29 52.77 -22.01
N ARG A 46 -24.86 52.03 -21.03
CA ARG A 46 -25.60 52.41 -19.82
C ARG A 46 -27.12 52.64 -19.89
N ALA A 47 -27.78 51.57 -19.42
CA ALA A 47 -28.47 51.51 -18.13
C ALA A 47 -29.97 51.85 -18.06
N THR A 48 -30.64 50.96 -17.30
CA THR A 48 -31.83 51.16 -16.45
C THR A 48 -33.17 51.46 -17.12
N GLU A 49 -34.16 50.63 -16.80
CA GLU A 49 -35.51 50.94 -16.29
C GLU A 49 -36.40 49.72 -16.56
N GLU A 50 -36.70 48.93 -15.52
CA GLU A 50 -37.88 49.06 -14.67
C GLU A 50 -39.18 48.64 -15.38
N TRP A 51 -39.66 47.47 -14.99
CA TRP A 51 -40.94 46.91 -15.40
C TRP A 51 -42.06 47.62 -14.64
N GLN A 52 -42.78 48.52 -15.31
CA GLN A 52 -44.09 48.98 -14.88
C GLN A 52 -45.20 48.22 -15.60
N GLU A 53 -46.10 47.64 -14.81
CA GLU A 53 -47.39 47.13 -15.22
C GLU A 53 -48.21 48.22 -15.93
N VAL A 54 -48.60 47.98 -17.18
CA VAL A 54 -49.77 48.64 -17.79
C VAL A 54 -50.54 47.60 -18.60
N LEU A 55 -51.73 47.28 -18.07
CA LEU A 55 -52.87 46.73 -18.80
C LEU A 55 -53.06 47.44 -20.14
N CYS A 56 -53.08 46.70 -21.25
CA CYS A 56 -53.70 47.15 -22.49
C CYS A 56 -54.49 46.00 -23.13
N ALA A 57 -55.77 46.31 -23.35
CA ALA A 57 -56.87 45.50 -23.82
C ALA A 57 -56.63 44.81 -25.20
N PRO A 58 -57.41 43.77 -25.55
CA PRO A 58 -57.38 43.19 -26.89
C PRO A 58 -57.84 44.20 -27.94
N PRO A 59 -57.26 44.23 -29.16
CA PRO A 59 -57.88 44.95 -30.27
C PRO A 59 -59.15 44.23 -30.71
N ASP A 60 -60.24 45.00 -30.79
CA ASP A 60 -61.58 44.64 -31.26
C ASP A 60 -61.56 43.78 -32.53
N SER A 61 -62.05 42.55 -32.43
CA SER A 61 -62.66 41.86 -33.56
C SER A 61 -64.17 42.12 -33.51
N GLY A 62 -64.66 42.99 -34.39
CA GLY A 62 -66.09 43.24 -34.57
C GLY A 62 -66.87 41.95 -34.92
N PRO A 63 -68.20 41.95 -34.78
CA PRO A 63 -69.02 40.76 -35.02
C PRO A 63 -68.92 40.33 -36.49
N PRO A 64 -68.98 39.01 -36.78
CA PRO A 64 -68.87 38.52 -38.14
C PRO A 64 -70.10 38.96 -38.95
N SER A 65 -69.89 39.30 -40.22
CA SER A 65 -70.98 39.51 -41.18
C SER A 65 -71.72 38.21 -41.44
N GLU A 66 -73.05 38.26 -41.42
CA GLU A 66 -73.95 37.17 -41.82
C GLU A 66 -73.75 36.88 -43.32
N ASP A 67 -72.91 35.88 -43.62
CA ASP A 67 -72.96 34.97 -44.78
C ASP A 67 -71.56 34.38 -45.04
N GLU A 68 -71.15 33.36 -44.28
CA GLU A 68 -70.39 32.20 -44.81
C GLU A 68 -70.64 31.02 -43.86
N ASP A 69 -71.79 30.39 -44.07
CA ASP A 69 -72.27 29.21 -43.38
C ASP A 69 -71.63 27.96 -44.00
N LEU A 70 -70.36 27.67 -43.66
CA LEU A 70 -69.73 26.36 -43.87
C LEU A 70 -68.74 26.11 -42.73
N LYS A 71 -69.17 25.33 -41.72
CA LYS A 71 -68.35 24.86 -40.58
C LYS A 71 -66.96 24.41 -41.04
N VAL A 72 -65.94 25.23 -40.81
CA VAL A 72 -64.55 24.75 -40.80
C VAL A 72 -64.51 23.59 -39.79
N PRO A 73 -64.14 22.36 -40.19
CA PRO A 73 -64.10 21.23 -39.28
C PRO A 73 -63.25 21.58 -38.06
N LEU A 74 -63.71 21.22 -36.85
CA LEU A 74 -62.95 21.43 -35.60
C LEU A 74 -61.52 20.86 -35.68
N SER A 75 -61.32 19.84 -36.53
CA SER A 75 -60.03 19.25 -36.86
C SER A 75 -59.11 20.19 -37.64
N GLN A 76 -59.62 21.06 -38.52
CA GLN A 76 -58.84 22.07 -39.23
C GLN A 76 -58.39 23.19 -38.29
N VAL A 77 -59.27 23.68 -37.42
CA VAL A 77 -58.90 24.68 -36.40
C VAL A 77 -57.85 24.12 -35.42
N ARG A 78 -58.02 22.86 -34.97
CA ARG A 78 -57.01 22.18 -34.15
C ARG A 78 -55.71 21.90 -34.91
N LEU A 79 -55.78 21.61 -36.22
CA LEU A 79 -54.61 21.42 -37.06
C LEU A 79 -53.87 22.73 -37.29
N GLU A 80 -54.56 23.85 -37.42
CA GLU A 80 -53.97 25.19 -37.49
C GLU A 80 -53.31 25.56 -36.17
N HIS A 81 -53.96 25.29 -35.04
CA HIS A 81 -53.36 25.46 -33.72
C HIS A 81 -52.16 24.52 -33.47
N LEU A 82 -52.20 23.29 -34.01
CA LEU A 82 -51.06 22.37 -34.01
C LEU A 82 -49.93 22.84 -34.93
N LYS A 83 -50.26 23.45 -36.08
CA LYS A 83 -49.27 24.05 -36.99
C LYS A 83 -48.60 25.27 -36.36
N GLU A 84 -49.32 26.05 -35.56
CA GLU A 84 -48.76 27.14 -34.75
C GLU A 84 -47.77 26.61 -33.70
N THR A 85 -48.07 25.47 -33.06
CA THR A 85 -47.18 24.83 -32.07
C THR A 85 -45.97 24.11 -32.69
N VAL A 86 -45.90 23.91 -34.02
CA VAL A 86 -44.69 23.43 -34.71
C VAL A 86 -43.51 24.41 -34.52
N ALA A 87 -43.78 25.71 -34.36
CA ALA A 87 -42.76 26.71 -34.06
C ALA A 87 -42.08 26.48 -32.68
N LEU A 88 -42.81 25.85 -31.74
CA LEU A 88 -42.31 25.53 -30.40
C LEU A 88 -41.47 24.23 -30.38
N GLN A 89 -41.39 23.50 -31.50
CA GLN A 89 -40.56 22.30 -31.56
C GLN A 89 -39.06 22.63 -31.55
N PRO A 90 -38.24 21.82 -30.86
CA PRO A 90 -36.79 21.98 -30.89
C PRO A 90 -36.24 21.85 -32.32
N LYS A 91 -35.29 22.73 -32.67
CA LYS A 91 -34.62 22.70 -33.98
C LYS A 91 -33.79 21.42 -34.19
N ARG A 92 -33.26 20.87 -33.10
CA ARG A 92 -32.57 19.57 -32.99
C ARG A 92 -32.85 19.04 -31.58
N LEU A 93 -32.99 17.72 -31.40
CA LEU A 93 -33.05 17.11 -30.07
C LEU A 93 -31.72 17.42 -29.34
N GLN A 94 -31.76 18.39 -28.43
CA GLN A 94 -30.60 18.76 -27.63
C GLN A 94 -30.49 17.79 -26.45
N HIS A 95 -29.28 17.36 -26.13
CA HIS A 95 -29.04 16.47 -25.00
C HIS A 95 -29.20 17.24 -23.68
N LEU A 96 -30.26 16.92 -22.94
CA LEU A 96 -30.60 17.49 -21.62
C LEU A 96 -30.47 19.03 -21.53
N PRO A 97 -31.25 19.80 -22.32
CA PRO A 97 -31.21 21.26 -22.27
C PRO A 97 -31.55 21.77 -20.86
N GLY A 98 -30.94 22.89 -20.45
CA GLY A 98 -31.10 23.45 -19.09
C GLY A 98 -30.27 22.76 -17.99
N HIS A 99 -29.55 21.67 -18.28
CA HIS A 99 -28.64 21.04 -17.32
C HIS A 99 -27.19 21.53 -17.51
N PRO A 100 -26.39 21.63 -16.43
CA PRO A 100 -25.01 22.09 -16.51
C PRO A 100 -24.14 21.12 -17.32
N GLY A 101 -23.07 21.64 -17.94
CA GLY A 101 -22.16 20.88 -18.79
C GLY A 101 -21.61 19.62 -18.14
N TRP A 102 -21.19 19.71 -16.87
CA TRP A 102 -20.65 18.56 -16.12
C TRP A 102 -21.68 17.44 -15.90
N TYR A 103 -22.95 17.78 -15.68
CA TYR A 103 -24.01 16.78 -15.45
C TYR A 103 -24.39 16.06 -16.74
N ARG A 104 -24.46 16.80 -17.85
CA ARG A 104 -24.75 16.22 -19.16
C ARG A 104 -23.70 15.21 -19.59
N LYS A 105 -22.42 15.48 -19.31
CA LYS A 105 -21.30 14.54 -19.56
C LYS A 105 -21.45 13.20 -18.82
N LEU A 106 -22.27 13.14 -17.75
CA LEU A 106 -22.50 11.91 -16.96
C LEU A 106 -23.72 11.09 -17.43
N CYS A 107 -24.57 11.66 -18.30
CA CYS A 107 -25.78 11.00 -18.77
C CYS A 107 -25.58 10.47 -20.20
N PRO A 108 -26.00 9.24 -20.52
CA PRO A 108 -25.96 8.73 -21.88
C PRO A 108 -26.91 9.54 -22.80
N ARG A 109 -26.63 9.54 -24.10
CA ARG A 109 -27.52 10.19 -25.08
C ARG A 109 -28.70 9.28 -25.39
N LEU A 110 -29.86 9.88 -25.66
CA LEU A 110 -31.11 9.15 -25.91
C LEU A 110 -31.00 8.15 -27.08
N GLU A 111 -30.05 8.37 -27.98
CA GLU A 111 -29.80 7.57 -29.19
C GLU A 111 -28.78 6.43 -28.96
N GLU A 112 -28.20 6.29 -27.77
CA GLU A 112 -27.19 5.27 -27.44
C GLU A 112 -27.83 3.94 -26.98
N GLU A 113 -27.29 2.81 -27.45
CA GLU A 113 -27.70 1.48 -27.00
C GLU A 113 -27.40 1.31 -25.50
N GLY A 114 -28.43 0.98 -24.71
CA GLY A 114 -28.32 0.88 -23.25
C GLY A 114 -28.60 2.18 -22.49
N TRP A 115 -29.31 3.14 -23.10
CA TRP A 115 -29.75 4.37 -22.41
C TRP A 115 -30.54 4.07 -21.14
N VAL A 116 -30.12 4.69 -20.03
CA VAL A 116 -30.81 4.67 -18.73
C VAL A 116 -31.05 6.12 -18.32
N PRO A 117 -32.22 6.46 -17.76
CA PRO A 117 -32.47 7.80 -17.25
C PRO A 117 -31.51 8.16 -16.10
N GLY A 118 -30.80 9.28 -16.24
CA GLY A 118 -29.91 9.84 -15.22
C GLY A 118 -28.41 9.63 -15.49
N PRO A 119 -27.55 9.99 -14.52
CA PRO A 119 -26.09 10.00 -14.68
C PRO A 119 -25.50 8.60 -14.51
N SER A 120 -25.71 7.71 -15.48
CA SER A 120 -25.24 6.32 -15.45
C SER A 120 -23.78 6.12 -15.89
N LEU A 121 -23.15 7.13 -16.50
CA LEU A 121 -21.76 7.06 -16.97
C LEU A 121 -20.72 7.38 -15.87
N ILE A 122 -21.16 7.55 -14.61
CA ILE A 122 -20.27 7.87 -13.50
C ILE A 122 -19.32 6.70 -13.18
N SER A 123 -18.02 7.00 -13.10
CA SER A 123 -17.00 6.02 -12.72
C SER A 123 -16.01 6.58 -11.70
N LEU A 124 -15.34 5.70 -10.94
CA LEU A 124 -14.33 6.10 -9.95
C LEU A 124 -13.06 6.73 -10.59
N GLN A 125 -12.89 6.60 -11.91
CA GLN A 125 -11.78 7.22 -12.63
C GLN A 125 -12.05 8.69 -12.96
N MET A 126 -13.31 9.13 -12.90
CA MET A 126 -13.66 10.51 -13.23
C MET A 126 -13.27 11.47 -12.10
N ARG A 127 -12.72 12.63 -12.47
CA ARG A 127 -12.34 13.68 -11.50
C ARG A 127 -13.52 14.26 -10.71
N VAL A 128 -14.73 14.18 -11.27
CA VAL A 128 -15.95 14.66 -10.61
C VAL A 128 -16.43 13.71 -9.50
N THR A 129 -16.03 12.45 -9.52
CA THR A 129 -16.55 11.43 -8.59
C THR A 129 -16.13 11.66 -7.14
N PRO A 130 -14.85 11.94 -6.80
CA PRO A 130 -14.46 12.32 -5.44
C PRO A 130 -15.22 13.55 -4.91
N LYS A 131 -15.53 14.51 -5.79
CA LYS A 131 -16.28 15.73 -5.47
C LYS A 131 -17.75 15.46 -5.19
N LEU A 132 -18.41 14.64 -6.04
CA LEU A 132 -19.80 14.21 -5.82
C LEU A 132 -19.95 13.37 -4.55
N MET A 133 -18.93 12.58 -4.21
CA MET A 133 -18.85 11.84 -2.96
C MET A 133 -18.45 12.70 -1.75
N ARG A 134 -18.11 13.98 -1.97
CA ARG A 134 -17.66 14.94 -0.97
C ARG A 134 -16.56 14.37 -0.07
N LEU A 135 -15.52 13.80 -0.69
CA LEU A 135 -14.40 13.23 0.03
C LEU A 135 -13.60 14.33 0.74
N ALA A 136 -13.25 14.07 2.00
CA ALA A 136 -12.47 14.95 2.84
C ALA A 136 -11.21 14.24 3.36
N TRP A 137 -10.12 14.99 3.45
CA TRP A 137 -8.87 14.59 4.10
C TRP A 137 -8.75 15.29 5.46
N ASP A 138 -8.81 14.54 6.56
CA ASP A 138 -8.76 15.04 7.93
C ASP A 138 -9.80 16.17 8.21
N GLY A 139 -10.96 16.08 7.54
CA GLY A 139 -12.05 17.06 7.62
C GLY A 139 -11.98 18.19 6.59
N PHE A 140 -10.92 18.29 5.80
CA PHE A 140 -10.76 19.28 4.74
C PHE A 140 -11.23 18.76 3.38
N PRO A 141 -11.95 19.56 2.56
CA PRO A 141 -12.47 19.10 1.28
C PRO A 141 -11.35 18.81 0.27
N LEU A 142 -11.45 17.68 -0.43
CA LEU A 142 -10.55 17.38 -1.54
C LEU A 142 -10.79 18.31 -2.73
N HIS A 143 -9.69 18.75 -3.34
CA HIS A 143 -9.68 19.59 -4.53
C HIS A 143 -8.61 19.09 -5.52
N TYR A 144 -8.89 19.25 -6.82
CA TYR A 144 -7.97 18.83 -7.88
C TYR A 144 -7.38 20.07 -8.56
N SER A 145 -6.06 20.23 -8.46
CA SER A 145 -5.29 21.24 -9.18
C SER A 145 -4.67 20.63 -10.44
N GLU A 146 -4.65 21.37 -11.55
CA GLU A 146 -4.06 20.89 -12.80
C GLU A 146 -2.53 20.69 -12.70
N LYS A 147 -1.86 21.52 -11.91
CA LYS A 147 -0.40 21.45 -11.71
C LYS A 147 -0.02 20.38 -10.70
N HIS A 148 -0.71 20.35 -9.55
CA HIS A 148 -0.31 19.54 -8.39
C HIS A 148 -1.17 18.29 -8.14
N GLY A 149 -2.18 18.07 -8.97
CA GLY A 149 -3.10 16.93 -8.85
C GLY A 149 -4.04 17.04 -7.65
N TRP A 150 -4.37 15.90 -7.04
CA TRP A 150 -5.27 15.87 -5.88
C TRP A 150 -4.59 16.40 -4.61
N GLY A 151 -5.32 17.28 -3.91
CA GLY A 151 -4.96 17.85 -2.63
C GLY A 151 -6.21 18.18 -1.81
N TYR A 152 -6.04 18.93 -0.73
CA TYR A 152 -7.14 19.40 0.13
C TYR A 152 -6.98 20.87 0.49
N LEU A 153 -8.10 21.52 0.79
CA LEU A 153 -8.18 22.95 1.05
C LEU A 153 -8.24 23.23 2.56
N VAL A 154 -7.25 23.96 3.06
CA VAL A 154 -7.15 24.39 4.46
C VAL A 154 -7.51 25.88 4.56
N PRO A 155 -8.52 26.30 5.34
CA PRO A 155 -8.96 27.70 5.38
C PRO A 155 -7.96 28.63 6.09
N GLY A 156 -8.19 29.95 6.06
CA GLY A 156 -7.40 30.92 6.84
C GLY A 156 -6.22 31.54 6.12
N ARG A 157 -6.20 31.48 4.78
CA ARG A 157 -5.30 32.29 3.95
C ARG A 157 -5.84 33.73 3.89
N GLN A 158 -5.07 34.71 4.36
CA GLN A 158 -5.52 36.11 4.44
C GLN A 158 -4.93 37.00 3.35
N ASP A 159 -3.77 36.62 2.81
CA ASP A 159 -3.02 37.33 1.77
C ASP A 159 -3.71 37.34 0.40
N ASN A 160 -4.70 36.47 0.17
CA ASN A 160 -5.32 36.28 -1.13
C ASN A 160 -6.83 36.52 -1.17
N ILE A 161 -7.36 37.19 -0.15
CA ILE A 161 -8.76 37.60 -0.13
C ILE A 161 -8.86 38.95 -0.85
N PRO A 162 -9.51 39.03 -2.03
CA PRO A 162 -9.65 40.30 -2.74
C PRO A 162 -10.53 41.27 -1.94
N GLU A 163 -10.16 42.55 -1.92
CA GLU A 163 -10.92 43.61 -1.24
C GLU A 163 -12.25 43.92 -1.96
N ASP A 164 -12.36 43.62 -3.26
CA ASP A 164 -13.56 43.82 -4.09
C ASP A 164 -14.03 42.49 -4.75
N PRO A 165 -15.28 42.01 -4.51
CA PRO A 165 -15.78 40.74 -5.07
C PRO A 165 -15.91 40.69 -6.60
N LEU A 166 -15.77 41.82 -7.29
CA LEU A 166 -15.96 41.97 -8.73
C LEU A 166 -14.72 41.63 -9.59
N GLU A 167 -13.55 41.45 -8.98
CA GLU A 167 -12.29 41.12 -9.68
C GLU A 167 -12.07 39.60 -9.86
N LEU A 168 -12.98 38.76 -9.36
CA LEU A 168 -12.87 37.30 -9.43
C LEU A 168 -13.42 36.74 -10.76
N GLU A 169 -12.54 36.19 -11.59
CA GLU A 169 -12.94 35.31 -12.70
C GLU A 169 -13.49 33.98 -12.15
N GLY A 170 -14.81 33.92 -11.94
CA GLY A 170 -15.54 32.71 -11.53
C GLY A 170 -16.20 32.78 -10.15
N PRO A 171 -16.98 31.76 -9.75
CA PRO A 171 -17.68 31.75 -8.47
C PRO A 171 -16.68 31.72 -7.28
N PRO A 172 -16.85 32.56 -6.24
CA PRO A 172 -15.91 32.64 -5.12
C PRO A 172 -15.91 31.34 -4.29
N CYS A 173 -14.73 30.88 -3.89
CA CYS A 173 -14.59 29.69 -3.04
C CYS A 173 -15.28 29.91 -1.67
N PRO A 174 -16.11 28.95 -1.19
CA PRO A 174 -16.83 29.08 0.07
C PRO A 174 -15.94 28.76 1.29
N HIS A 175 -14.83 29.49 1.47
CA HIS A 175 -13.84 29.28 2.53
C HIS A 175 -14.45 29.29 3.96
N ARG A 176 -15.46 30.13 4.21
CA ARG A 176 -16.19 30.16 5.51
C ARG A 176 -16.96 28.86 5.79
N VAL A 177 -17.50 28.23 4.75
CA VAL A 177 -18.18 26.94 4.85
C VAL A 177 -17.16 25.85 5.17
N ILE A 178 -15.99 25.89 4.54
CA ILE A 178 -14.86 24.97 4.82
C ILE A 178 -14.43 25.07 6.29
N GLU A 179 -14.29 26.28 6.81
CA GLU A 179 -13.96 26.50 8.22
C GLU A 179 -15.02 25.95 9.18
N SER A 180 -16.31 26.15 8.86
CA SER A 180 -17.41 25.60 9.66
C SER A 180 -17.44 24.06 9.65
N LEU A 181 -17.15 23.44 8.50
CA LEU A 181 -17.06 21.98 8.36
C LEU A 181 -15.90 21.41 9.16
N TYR A 182 -14.74 22.07 9.12
CA TYR A 182 -13.59 21.66 9.92
C TYR A 182 -13.86 21.78 11.42
N ARG A 183 -14.47 22.88 11.88
CA ARG A 183 -14.88 23.03 13.29
C ARG A 183 -15.85 21.92 13.73
N GLN A 184 -16.82 21.57 12.88
CA GLN A 184 -17.72 20.46 13.15
C GLN A 184 -16.98 19.12 13.24
N HIS A 185 -16.03 18.87 12.32
CA HIS A 185 -15.18 17.68 12.36
C HIS A 185 -14.39 17.56 13.67
N CYS A 186 -13.80 18.67 14.15
CA CYS A 186 -13.08 18.69 15.42
C CYS A 186 -13.99 18.40 16.64
N LEU A 187 -15.23 18.92 16.63
CA LEU A 187 -16.22 18.66 17.68
C LEU A 187 -16.69 17.20 17.71
N GLU A 188 -16.75 16.54 16.56
CA GLU A 188 -17.09 15.11 16.46
C GLU A 188 -15.93 14.22 16.91
N LYS A 189 -14.70 14.49 16.43
CA LYS A 189 -13.49 13.78 16.88
C LYS A 189 -13.25 13.93 18.39
N GLY A 190 -13.61 15.07 19.00
CA GLY A 190 -13.51 15.28 20.45
C GLY A 190 -14.52 14.47 21.29
N LYS A 191 -15.58 13.91 20.68
CA LYS A 191 -16.59 13.08 21.35
C LYS A 191 -16.33 11.57 21.20
N GLU A 192 -15.52 11.18 20.23
CA GLU A 192 -15.11 9.79 19.98
C GLU A 192 -13.85 9.48 20.82
N GLN A 193 -13.99 8.85 21.98
CA GLN A 193 -12.88 8.10 22.58
C GLN A 193 -12.61 6.84 21.74
N PRO A 194 -11.35 6.40 21.58
CA PRO A 194 -11.05 5.25 20.73
C PRO A 194 -11.58 3.96 21.37
N LEU A 195 -12.56 3.34 20.73
CA LEU A 195 -12.94 1.94 20.97
C LEU A 195 -11.81 1.04 20.45
N GLY A 196 -11.35 0.13 21.30
CA GLY A 196 -10.18 -0.72 21.09
C GLY A 196 -10.18 -1.49 19.77
N LEU A 197 -9.13 -1.25 18.98
CA LEU A 197 -8.75 -1.98 17.78
C LEU A 197 -7.73 -3.05 18.18
N GLU A 198 -8.17 -4.27 18.48
CA GLU A 198 -7.23 -5.36 18.84
C GLU A 198 -7.43 -6.69 18.08
N ALA A 199 -8.31 -6.79 17.08
CA ALA A 199 -8.60 -8.10 16.48
C ALA A 199 -8.56 -8.22 14.94
N ALA A 200 -8.25 -7.15 14.18
CA ALA A 200 -8.34 -7.19 12.71
C ALA A 200 -7.07 -6.78 11.93
N GLU A 201 -6.03 -6.29 12.61
CA GLU A 201 -4.89 -5.63 11.96
C GLU A 201 -3.74 -6.57 11.54
N GLU A 202 -3.82 -7.87 11.82
CA GLU A 202 -2.64 -8.76 11.78
C GLU A 202 -2.10 -9.12 10.38
N ASP A 203 -2.82 -8.84 9.28
CA ASP A 203 -2.49 -9.44 7.97
C ASP A 203 -2.44 -8.47 6.76
N GLU A 204 -2.64 -7.15 6.91
CA GLU A 204 -2.91 -6.29 5.74
C GLU A 204 -1.63 -5.70 5.14
N LEU A 205 -0.57 -5.68 5.95
CA LEU A 205 0.77 -5.30 5.53
C LEU A 205 1.54 -6.42 4.83
N LEU A 206 1.08 -7.67 4.96
CA LEU A 206 1.54 -8.79 4.11
C LEU A 206 0.95 -8.73 2.68
N ALA A 207 -0.01 -7.84 2.42
CA ALA A 207 -0.63 -7.64 1.10
C ALA A 207 -0.08 -6.43 0.32
N MET A 208 0.92 -5.73 0.87
CA MET A 208 1.91 -5.06 0.04
C MET A 208 2.84 -6.16 -0.46
N ASP A 209 2.85 -6.39 -1.78
CA ASP A 209 3.69 -7.41 -2.39
C ASP A 209 5.10 -7.28 -1.81
N ASP A 210 5.64 -8.35 -1.22
CA ASP A 210 7.03 -8.37 -0.68
C ASP A 210 7.97 -7.74 -1.71
N SER A 211 7.73 -8.03 -3.01
CA SER A 211 8.43 -7.46 -4.15
C SER A 211 8.43 -5.92 -4.18
N THR A 212 7.33 -5.26 -3.83
CA THR A 212 7.17 -3.79 -3.91
C THR A 212 7.81 -3.09 -2.72
N ILE A 213 7.79 -3.71 -1.54
CA ILE A 213 8.55 -3.21 -0.38
C ILE A 213 10.05 -3.38 -0.66
N TRP A 214 10.47 -4.53 -1.19
CA TRP A 214 11.88 -4.81 -1.48
C TRP A 214 12.45 -4.00 -2.64
N GLN A 215 11.69 -3.79 -3.72
CA GLN A 215 12.09 -2.88 -4.79
C GLN A 215 12.36 -1.48 -4.26
N LYS A 216 11.50 -0.97 -3.38
CA LYS A 216 11.71 0.33 -2.75
C LYS A 216 12.92 0.32 -1.83
N VAL A 217 13.09 -0.68 -0.98
CA VAL A 217 14.29 -0.77 -0.12
C VAL A 217 15.57 -0.79 -0.96
N GLU A 218 15.56 -1.49 -2.10
CA GLU A 218 16.69 -1.58 -3.02
C GLU A 218 16.96 -0.26 -3.78
N GLU A 219 15.92 0.39 -4.33
CA GLU A 219 16.00 1.72 -4.95
C GLU A 219 16.55 2.76 -3.98
N LEU A 220 16.12 2.73 -2.71
CA LEU A 220 16.55 3.69 -1.70
C LEU A 220 17.96 3.41 -1.17
N SER A 221 18.38 2.15 -1.14
CA SER A 221 19.73 1.78 -0.73
C SER A 221 20.79 2.20 -1.75
N GLN A 222 20.44 2.25 -3.05
CA GLN A 222 21.35 2.72 -4.11
C GLN A 222 21.76 4.19 -3.92
N LEU A 223 20.91 5.00 -3.28
CA LEU A 223 21.18 6.40 -2.95
C LEU A 223 22.11 6.57 -1.73
N GLU A 224 22.26 5.55 -0.87
CA GLU A 224 23.07 5.62 0.35
C GLU A 224 24.57 5.50 0.09
N VAL A 225 24.97 4.74 -0.93
CA VAL A 225 26.39 4.59 -1.32
C VAL A 225 27.00 5.94 -1.71
N ASP A 226 26.17 6.84 -2.23
CA ASP A 226 26.59 8.14 -2.72
C ASP A 226 26.71 9.21 -1.61
N VAL A 227 26.10 9.03 -0.43
CA VAL A 227 26.19 9.98 0.69
C VAL A 227 27.39 9.68 1.59
N GLU A 228 27.68 8.40 1.86
CA GLU A 228 28.81 8.03 2.73
C GLU A 228 30.18 8.16 2.04
N GLU A 229 30.28 7.95 0.72
CA GLU A 229 31.51 8.26 -0.03
C GLU A 229 31.68 9.78 -0.27
N LYS A 230 30.59 10.54 -0.48
CA LYS A 230 30.68 12.01 -0.65
C LYS A 230 31.01 12.73 0.64
N MET A 231 30.65 12.19 1.80
CA MET A 231 31.04 12.78 3.10
C MET A 231 32.55 12.68 3.37
N GLY A 232 33.29 11.88 2.58
CA GLY A 232 34.76 11.84 2.57
C GLY A 232 35.45 12.70 1.50
N ARG A 233 34.69 13.32 0.57
CA ARG A 233 35.23 14.19 -0.50
C ARG A 233 34.73 15.64 -0.45
N ALA A 234 33.65 15.92 0.28
CA ALA A 234 33.04 17.25 0.35
C ALA A 234 33.62 18.13 1.46
N ASP A 235 34.96 18.27 1.53
CA ASP A 235 35.60 19.26 2.41
C ASP A 235 36.65 20.13 1.70
N GLN A 236 36.72 20.09 0.35
CA GLN A 236 37.68 20.92 -0.43
C GLN A 236 37.15 21.51 -1.75
N SER A 237 35.84 21.64 -1.94
CA SER A 237 35.32 22.48 -3.02
C SER A 237 34.23 23.40 -2.52
N LEU A 238 34.60 24.66 -2.31
CA LEU A 238 33.69 25.80 -2.35
C LEU A 238 32.99 25.79 -3.72
N VAL A 239 31.84 25.14 -3.79
CA VAL A 239 30.93 25.31 -4.92
C VAL A 239 30.10 26.55 -4.59
N GLN A 240 30.29 27.59 -5.40
CA GLN A 240 29.39 28.72 -5.50
C GLN A 240 27.96 28.18 -5.59
N VAL A 241 27.21 28.34 -4.51
CA VAL A 241 25.76 28.35 -4.58
C VAL A 241 25.43 29.61 -5.36
N GLU A 242 25.03 29.46 -6.63
CA GLU A 242 24.29 30.51 -7.31
C GLU A 242 23.10 30.86 -6.41
N LEU A 243 23.13 32.09 -5.90
CA LEU A 243 22.03 32.70 -5.18
C LEU A 243 20.82 32.76 -6.12
N CYS A 244 19.97 31.75 -6.08
CA CYS A 244 18.55 31.99 -6.30
C CYS A 244 18.09 32.95 -5.19
N GLU A 245 17.51 34.06 -5.61
CA GLU A 245 17.03 35.15 -4.79
C GLU A 245 16.23 34.67 -3.57
N PRO A 246 16.34 35.34 -2.41
CA PRO A 246 15.55 35.00 -1.24
C PRO A 246 14.07 35.35 -1.50
N ALA A 247 13.31 34.38 -2.00
CA ALA A 247 11.87 34.50 -2.12
C ALA A 247 11.24 34.49 -0.72
N GLU A 248 10.89 35.69 -0.26
CA GLU A 248 9.83 36.08 0.69
C GLU A 248 9.45 35.06 1.78
N ALA A 249 9.60 35.48 3.04
CA ALA A 249 9.12 34.77 4.22
C ALA A 249 7.66 34.29 4.04
N ARG A 250 7.47 33.00 3.73
CA ARG A 250 6.18 32.44 3.34
C ARG A 250 5.26 32.33 4.54
N SER A 251 4.14 33.05 4.48
CA SER A 251 2.93 32.80 5.25
C SER A 251 2.56 31.31 5.23
N GLN A 252 2.65 30.62 6.36
CA GLN A 252 2.23 29.22 6.52
C GLN A 252 1.15 29.12 7.61
N PRO A 253 0.17 28.20 7.48
CA PRO A 253 -0.81 28.00 8.53
C PRO A 253 -0.14 27.41 9.77
N SER A 254 -0.30 28.05 10.93
CA SER A 254 0.32 27.64 12.20
C SER A 254 -0.30 26.36 12.80
N TYR A 255 -1.50 25.99 12.36
CA TYR A 255 -2.31 24.93 12.96
C TYR A 255 -2.39 23.65 12.11
N HIS A 256 -1.77 23.63 10.92
CA HIS A 256 -1.82 22.48 10.02
C HIS A 256 -0.46 22.21 9.37
N HIS A 257 0.00 20.96 9.46
CA HIS A 257 1.25 20.50 8.87
C HIS A 257 0.95 19.41 7.82
N GLY A 258 1.48 19.56 6.61
CA GLY A 258 1.25 18.64 5.49
C GLY A 258 2.16 18.93 4.30
N ASN A 259 1.98 18.22 3.17
CA ASN A 259 2.73 18.47 1.93
C ASN A 259 2.25 19.77 1.26
N GLY A 260 2.93 20.88 1.54
CA GLY A 260 2.52 22.24 1.15
C GLY A 260 2.88 23.25 2.26
N PRO A 261 2.39 24.50 2.20
CA PRO A 261 1.42 25.04 1.26
C PRO A 261 2.03 25.36 -0.12
N TYR A 262 1.27 25.05 -1.19
CA TYR A 262 1.62 25.41 -2.56
C TYR A 262 0.95 26.74 -2.93
N ASN A 263 1.70 27.84 -2.80
CA ASN A 263 1.17 29.21 -2.93
C ASN A 263 0.70 29.56 -4.34
N ASP A 264 1.14 28.81 -5.36
CA ASP A 264 0.75 28.98 -6.76
C ASP A 264 -0.69 28.52 -7.05
N VAL A 265 -1.29 27.75 -6.15
CA VAL A 265 -2.73 27.44 -6.17
C VAL A 265 -3.45 28.52 -5.37
N ASN A 266 -3.85 29.59 -6.05
CA ASN A 266 -4.37 30.80 -5.40
C ASN A 266 -5.90 30.79 -5.24
N ILE A 267 -6.41 29.96 -4.34
CA ILE A 267 -7.86 29.90 -4.03
C ILE A 267 -8.15 30.87 -2.88
N PRO A 268 -9.01 31.90 -3.07
CA PRO A 268 -9.29 32.91 -2.06
C PRO A 268 -9.69 32.32 -0.71
N GLY A 269 -8.99 32.69 0.37
CA GLY A 269 -9.28 32.25 1.73
C GLY A 269 -8.76 30.85 2.11
N CYS A 270 -8.13 30.12 1.18
CA CYS A 270 -7.65 28.75 1.41
C CYS A 270 -6.19 28.53 0.98
N TRP A 271 -5.49 27.70 1.74
CA TRP A 271 -4.22 27.07 1.40
C TRP A 271 -4.45 25.72 0.73
N PHE A 272 -3.67 25.39 -0.29
CA PHE A 272 -3.69 24.08 -0.93
C PHE A 272 -2.53 23.21 -0.43
N PHE A 273 -2.86 22.01 0.01
CA PHE A 273 -1.90 20.97 0.38
C PHE A 273 -2.10 19.76 -0.52
N LYS A 274 -1.00 19.25 -1.09
CA LYS A 274 -1.00 18.08 -1.97
C LYS A 274 -1.22 16.81 -1.15
N MET A 275 -2.00 15.86 -1.70
CA MET A 275 -2.13 14.55 -1.06
C MET A 275 -0.79 13.80 -1.11
N PRO A 276 -0.41 13.09 -0.03
CA PRO A 276 0.84 12.35 0.00
C PRO A 276 0.80 11.23 -1.06
N HIS A 277 1.77 11.22 -1.98
CA HIS A 277 1.92 10.13 -2.94
C HIS A 277 2.98 9.14 -2.44
N LYS A 278 2.79 7.85 -2.72
CA LYS A 278 3.67 6.76 -2.28
C LYS A 278 5.14 6.92 -2.71
N ALA A 279 5.38 7.74 -3.73
CA ALA A 279 6.69 8.03 -4.32
C ALA A 279 7.08 9.53 -4.28
N SER A 280 6.31 10.41 -3.64
CA SER A 280 6.56 11.87 -3.69
C SER A 280 7.62 12.38 -2.71
N TRP A 281 8.29 11.52 -1.96
CA TRP A 281 9.15 11.93 -0.84
C TRP A 281 10.66 11.85 -1.17
N ASP A 282 10.99 11.55 -2.43
CA ASP A 282 12.34 11.41 -2.98
C ASP A 282 12.73 12.54 -3.93
N GLY A 283 11.97 13.64 -3.93
CA GLY A 283 12.17 14.72 -4.90
C GLY A 283 11.55 14.41 -6.28
N ASN A 284 10.46 13.64 -6.33
CA ASN A 284 9.66 13.50 -7.55
C ASN A 284 8.24 14.01 -7.32
N ASP A 285 7.84 15.04 -8.08
CA ASP A 285 6.57 15.79 -8.02
C ASP A 285 5.32 14.97 -8.43
N ASN A 286 5.31 13.65 -8.22
CA ASN A 286 4.25 12.81 -8.74
C ASN A 286 2.90 13.13 -8.12
N ASN A 287 1.93 13.37 -8.98
CA ASN A 287 0.56 13.72 -8.62
C ASN A 287 -0.22 12.46 -8.27
N VAL A 288 -1.05 12.53 -7.23
CA VAL A 288 -2.02 11.48 -6.96
C VAL A 288 -3.00 11.42 -8.13
N GLY A 289 -3.13 10.26 -8.77
CA GLY A 289 -4.03 10.06 -9.90
C GLY A 289 -5.50 9.92 -9.48
N SER A 290 -5.78 9.08 -8.48
CA SER A 290 -7.12 8.85 -7.94
C SER A 290 -7.09 8.71 -6.42
N PRO A 291 -7.98 9.39 -5.67
CA PRO A 291 -8.16 9.19 -4.23
C PRO A 291 -8.70 7.80 -3.87
N PHE A 292 -9.20 7.04 -4.86
CA PHE A 292 -9.72 5.67 -4.67
C PHE A 292 -8.65 4.59 -4.90
N ALA A 293 -7.38 4.97 -5.04
CA ALA A 293 -6.29 4.04 -5.27
C ALA A 293 -6.04 3.15 -4.03
N LYS A 294 -5.49 1.95 -4.25
CA LYS A 294 -5.18 0.96 -3.19
C LYS A 294 -4.30 1.57 -2.09
N ASP A 295 -3.40 2.49 -2.43
CA ASP A 295 -2.48 3.10 -1.48
C ASP A 295 -3.18 3.98 -0.43
N PHE A 296 -4.44 4.41 -0.67
CA PHE A 296 -5.22 5.22 0.27
C PHE A 296 -6.21 4.41 1.12
N LEU A 297 -6.26 3.08 0.96
CA LEU A 297 -7.14 2.23 1.78
C LEU A 297 -6.86 2.34 3.30
N PRO A 298 -5.60 2.41 3.77
CA PRO A 298 -5.33 2.60 5.20
C PRO A 298 -5.90 3.93 5.73
N GLN A 299 -5.75 5.01 4.95
CA GLN A 299 -6.30 6.32 5.31
C GLN A 299 -7.84 6.32 5.27
N MET A 300 -8.46 5.42 4.52
CA MET A 300 -9.91 5.24 4.56
C MET A 300 -10.36 4.50 5.82
N GLU A 301 -9.52 3.61 6.37
CA GLU A 301 -9.79 2.85 7.60
C GLU A 301 -9.58 3.69 8.86
N ASP A 302 -8.46 4.42 8.94
CA ASP A 302 -8.15 5.29 10.07
C ASP A 302 -9.04 6.56 10.12
N GLY A 303 -9.86 6.76 9.09
CA GLY A 303 -10.79 7.88 8.97
C GLY A 303 -10.17 9.19 8.51
N THR A 304 -8.90 9.20 8.09
CA THR A 304 -8.23 10.35 7.48
C THR A 304 -8.88 10.72 6.15
N LEU A 305 -9.18 9.75 5.28
CA LEU A 305 -9.88 9.93 4.02
C LEU A 305 -11.32 9.39 4.13
N ARG A 306 -12.30 10.27 4.30
CA ARG A 306 -13.71 9.89 4.47
C ARG A 306 -14.66 10.77 3.69
N ALA A 307 -15.87 10.28 3.44
CA ALA A 307 -16.95 11.15 2.95
C ALA A 307 -17.35 12.15 4.05
N ALA A 308 -17.68 13.38 3.68
CA ALA A 308 -18.10 14.41 4.62
C ALA A 308 -19.36 13.99 5.44
N VAL A 309 -19.45 14.53 6.65
CA VAL A 309 -20.44 14.19 7.69
C VAL A 309 -21.89 14.22 7.17
N GLY A 310 -22.69 13.22 7.56
CA GLY A 310 -24.13 13.17 7.31
C GLY A 310 -24.55 12.50 5.99
N ARG A 311 -23.64 11.83 5.28
CA ARG A 311 -23.91 11.15 4.00
C ARG A 311 -23.49 9.68 3.99
N THR A 312 -24.42 8.80 4.36
CA THR A 312 -24.22 7.34 4.41
C THR A 312 -23.84 6.72 3.06
N HIS A 313 -24.32 7.27 1.94
CA HIS A 313 -24.06 6.72 0.60
C HIS A 313 -22.61 6.87 0.13
N GLY A 314 -21.93 7.98 0.49
CA GLY A 314 -20.53 8.20 0.12
C GLY A 314 -19.60 7.23 0.85
N THR A 315 -19.81 7.07 2.16
CA THR A 315 -19.11 6.07 2.98
C THR A 315 -19.35 4.66 2.46
N ARG A 316 -20.60 4.32 2.11
CA ARG A 316 -20.90 2.99 1.56
C ARG A 316 -20.21 2.71 0.23
N ALA A 317 -20.10 3.70 -0.66
CA ALA A 317 -19.39 3.54 -1.92
C ALA A 317 -17.88 3.37 -1.73
N LEU A 318 -17.29 4.03 -0.73
CA LEU A 318 -15.90 3.81 -0.32
C LEU A 318 -15.67 2.39 0.21
N GLU A 319 -16.56 1.90 1.07
CA GLU A 319 -16.54 0.50 1.57
C GLU A 319 -16.61 -0.50 0.42
N ILE A 320 -17.52 -0.30 -0.54
CA ILE A 320 -17.63 -1.17 -1.72
C ILE A 320 -16.36 -1.13 -2.56
N ASN A 321 -15.77 0.05 -2.79
CA ASN A 321 -14.51 0.16 -3.52
C ASN A 321 -13.38 -0.58 -2.78
N LYS A 322 -13.30 -0.46 -1.45
CA LYS A 322 -12.37 -1.21 -0.62
C LYS A 322 -12.54 -2.73 -0.84
N MET A 323 -13.79 -3.21 -0.75
CA MET A 323 -14.11 -4.63 -0.95
C MET A 323 -13.71 -5.19 -2.31
N ILE A 324 -13.85 -4.40 -3.37
CA ILE A 324 -13.60 -4.84 -4.75
C ILE A 324 -12.14 -4.61 -5.19
N SER A 325 -11.40 -3.74 -4.50
CA SER A 325 -10.04 -3.34 -4.91
C SER A 325 -9.07 -4.51 -5.04
N PHE A 326 -9.15 -5.49 -4.13
CA PHE A 326 -8.35 -6.71 -4.22
C PHE A 326 -8.74 -7.55 -5.45
N TRP A 327 -10.04 -7.81 -5.62
CA TRP A 327 -10.57 -8.64 -6.70
C TRP A 327 -10.24 -8.11 -8.10
N ARG A 328 -10.26 -6.78 -8.30
CA ARG A 328 -9.89 -6.16 -9.60
C ARG A 328 -8.54 -6.64 -10.11
N ASN A 329 -7.56 -6.78 -9.22
CA ASN A 329 -6.21 -7.21 -9.56
C ASN A 329 -6.08 -8.74 -9.57
N ALA A 330 -6.75 -9.43 -8.66
CA ALA A 330 -6.61 -10.87 -8.49
C ALA A 330 -7.39 -11.68 -9.55
N HIS A 331 -8.58 -11.23 -9.98
CA HIS A 331 -9.50 -12.08 -10.75
C HIS A 331 -8.88 -12.64 -12.04
N LYS A 332 -8.14 -11.83 -12.82
CA LYS A 332 -7.51 -12.30 -14.06
C LYS A 332 -6.51 -13.41 -13.79
N ARG A 333 -5.71 -13.26 -12.73
CA ARG A 333 -4.68 -14.23 -12.33
C ARG A 333 -5.28 -15.53 -11.82
N ILE A 334 -6.43 -15.45 -11.15
CA ILE A 334 -7.20 -16.60 -10.67
C ILE A 334 -7.85 -17.33 -11.85
N SER A 335 -8.53 -16.61 -12.74
CA SER A 335 -9.21 -17.22 -13.90
C SER A 335 -8.23 -17.81 -14.92
N SER A 336 -6.98 -17.36 -14.96
CA SER A 336 -5.95 -17.90 -15.85
C SER A 336 -5.20 -19.12 -15.28
N GLN A 337 -5.57 -19.61 -14.09
CA GLN A 337 -4.91 -20.77 -13.49
C GLN A 337 -5.10 -22.03 -14.34
N MET A 338 -4.06 -22.87 -14.38
CA MET A 338 -4.10 -24.14 -15.09
C MET A 338 -4.84 -25.18 -14.25
N VAL A 339 -6.04 -25.55 -14.69
CA VAL A 339 -6.89 -26.55 -14.02
C VAL A 339 -6.90 -27.83 -14.85
N VAL A 340 -6.66 -28.96 -14.20
CA VAL A 340 -6.73 -30.30 -14.79
C VAL A 340 -7.85 -31.06 -14.10
N TRP A 341 -8.85 -31.48 -14.87
CA TRP A 341 -9.94 -32.31 -14.39
C TRP A 341 -9.61 -33.79 -14.57
N LEU A 342 -9.89 -34.59 -13.55
CA LEU A 342 -9.60 -36.03 -13.51
C LEU A 342 -10.87 -36.82 -13.79
N LYS A 343 -10.78 -37.84 -14.65
CA LYS A 343 -11.89 -38.76 -14.86
C LYS A 343 -11.92 -39.77 -13.73
N LYS A 344 -13.08 -40.43 -13.52
CA LYS A 344 -13.24 -41.50 -12.52
C LYS A 344 -12.16 -42.59 -12.58
N GLY A 345 -11.67 -42.93 -13.77
CA GLY A 345 -10.60 -43.92 -13.96
C GLY A 345 -9.20 -43.46 -13.52
N ASP A 346 -8.99 -42.15 -13.45
CA ASP A 346 -7.71 -41.54 -13.05
C ASP A 346 -7.64 -41.28 -11.54
N LEU A 347 -8.79 -41.33 -10.85
CA LEU A 347 -8.89 -41.10 -9.42
C LEU A 347 -8.37 -42.29 -8.60
N PRO A 348 -7.63 -42.05 -7.50
CA PRO A 348 -7.21 -43.12 -6.61
C PRO A 348 -8.40 -43.88 -6.03
N ARG A 349 -8.25 -45.20 -5.83
CA ARG A 349 -9.30 -46.05 -5.25
C ARG A 349 -9.77 -45.57 -3.88
N VAL A 350 -8.87 -44.98 -3.10
CA VAL A 350 -9.15 -44.39 -1.78
C VAL A 350 -10.23 -43.30 -1.89
N VAL A 351 -10.18 -42.49 -2.94
CA VAL A 351 -11.17 -41.44 -3.20
C VAL A 351 -12.48 -42.07 -3.66
N THR A 352 -12.46 -42.89 -4.71
CA THR A 352 -13.69 -43.45 -5.33
C THR A 352 -14.51 -44.39 -4.42
N ARG A 353 -13.89 -44.92 -3.36
CA ARG A 353 -14.54 -45.80 -2.38
C ARG A 353 -14.95 -45.05 -1.10
N HIS A 354 -14.59 -43.77 -0.98
CA HIS A 354 -14.92 -42.99 0.19
C HIS A 354 -16.44 -42.72 0.23
N PRO A 355 -17.08 -42.74 1.41
CA PRO A 355 -18.52 -42.46 1.53
C PRO A 355 -18.94 -41.09 0.96
N ASP A 356 -18.06 -40.10 1.09
CA ASP A 356 -18.30 -38.72 0.64
C ASP A 356 -17.96 -38.50 -0.84
N TYR A 357 -17.61 -39.54 -1.60
CA TYR A 357 -17.37 -39.41 -3.04
C TYR A 357 -18.68 -39.31 -3.80
N ASN A 358 -18.81 -38.25 -4.61
CA ASN A 358 -19.98 -37.99 -5.42
C ASN A 358 -19.64 -38.12 -6.91
N GLU A 359 -20.31 -39.01 -7.65
CA GLU A 359 -20.07 -39.19 -9.08
C GLU A 359 -20.56 -38.01 -9.94
N GLU A 360 -21.43 -37.15 -9.40
CA GLU A 360 -21.92 -35.96 -10.10
C GLU A 360 -20.97 -34.76 -9.97
N GLU A 361 -19.99 -34.83 -9.07
CA GLU A 361 -19.01 -33.75 -8.86
C GLU A 361 -17.75 -33.93 -9.69
N ASP A 362 -17.18 -32.81 -10.14
CA ASP A 362 -15.93 -32.78 -10.86
C ASP A 362 -14.74 -32.72 -9.88
N TYR A 363 -13.86 -33.72 -9.95
CA TYR A 363 -12.61 -33.73 -9.20
C TYR A 363 -11.45 -33.30 -10.10
N GLY A 364 -10.65 -32.35 -9.62
CA GLY A 364 -9.53 -31.82 -10.38
C GLY A 364 -8.41 -31.31 -9.49
N ALA A 365 -7.34 -30.85 -10.12
CA ALA A 365 -6.22 -30.22 -9.47
C ALA A 365 -5.83 -28.94 -10.21
N ILE A 366 -5.47 -27.92 -9.44
CA ILE A 366 -4.81 -26.72 -9.96
C ILE A 366 -3.31 -27.00 -9.96
N LEU A 367 -2.65 -26.69 -11.06
CA LEU A 367 -1.20 -26.85 -11.22
C LEU A 367 -0.57 -25.47 -11.37
N PRO A 368 -0.09 -24.87 -10.26
CA PRO A 368 0.57 -23.57 -10.31
C PRO A 368 1.87 -23.65 -11.13
N GLN A 369 2.13 -22.66 -11.97
CA GLN A 369 3.36 -22.56 -12.76
C GLN A 369 4.49 -21.96 -11.92
N VAL A 370 4.89 -22.67 -10.87
CA VAL A 370 5.92 -22.21 -9.93
C VAL A 370 7.29 -22.22 -10.60
N VAL A 371 7.95 -21.07 -10.64
CA VAL A 371 9.36 -20.97 -11.01
C VAL A 371 10.21 -21.22 -9.77
N THR A 372 10.86 -22.38 -9.72
CA THR A 372 11.81 -22.71 -8.65
C THR A 372 13.03 -21.79 -8.76
N ALA A 373 13.46 -21.22 -7.64
CA ALA A 373 14.55 -20.23 -7.59
C ALA A 373 14.37 -19.06 -8.58
N GLY A 374 13.16 -18.52 -8.69
CA GLY A 374 12.84 -17.40 -9.59
C GLY A 374 13.41 -16.06 -9.14
N THR A 375 13.81 -15.90 -7.87
CA THR A 375 14.46 -14.69 -7.35
C THR A 375 15.96 -14.89 -7.12
N ILE A 376 16.72 -13.79 -6.97
CA ILE A 376 18.14 -13.83 -6.55
C ILE A 376 18.31 -14.54 -5.21
N THR A 377 17.32 -14.42 -4.32
CA THR A 377 17.27 -15.10 -3.02
C THR A 377 16.87 -16.57 -3.11
N ARG A 378 16.67 -17.09 -4.32
CA ARG A 378 16.25 -18.46 -4.64
C ARG A 378 14.83 -18.80 -4.17
N ARG A 379 14.03 -17.81 -3.80
CA ARG A 379 12.61 -18.03 -3.51
C ARG A 379 11.88 -18.44 -4.78
N ALA A 380 10.85 -19.26 -4.60
CA ALA A 380 9.93 -19.59 -5.66
C ALA A 380 9.11 -18.37 -6.08
N VAL A 381 8.72 -18.31 -7.35
CA VAL A 381 7.88 -17.22 -7.87
C VAL A 381 6.66 -17.83 -8.56
N GLU A 382 5.47 -17.41 -8.12
CA GLU A 382 4.21 -17.67 -8.80
C GLU A 382 3.24 -16.50 -8.49
N PRO A 383 2.61 -15.86 -9.48
CA PRO A 383 1.89 -14.60 -9.28
C PRO A 383 0.57 -14.66 -8.49
N THR A 384 0.04 -15.84 -8.16
CA THR A 384 -1.32 -16.01 -7.65
C THR A 384 -1.33 -16.64 -6.26
N TRP A 385 -0.74 -17.82 -6.11
CA TRP A 385 -0.70 -18.64 -4.92
C TRP A 385 0.37 -18.16 -3.94
N LEU A 386 1.56 -17.77 -4.41
CA LEU A 386 2.61 -17.20 -3.54
C LEU A 386 2.35 -15.74 -3.15
N THR A 387 1.27 -15.14 -3.67
CA THR A 387 0.77 -13.81 -3.26
C THR A 387 -0.66 -13.87 -2.74
N ALA A 388 -1.17 -15.08 -2.49
CA ALA A 388 -2.55 -15.27 -2.05
C ALA A 388 -2.73 -14.73 -0.63
N SER A 389 -3.66 -13.80 -0.47
CA SER A 389 -4.01 -13.27 0.85
C SER A 389 -4.83 -14.27 1.65
N ASN A 390 -4.81 -14.11 2.97
CA ASN A 390 -5.77 -14.77 3.86
C ASN A 390 -7.17 -14.15 3.73
N ALA A 391 -8.19 -14.90 4.17
CA ALA A 391 -9.58 -14.48 4.08
C ALA A 391 -9.86 -13.23 4.92
N ARG A 392 -10.54 -12.25 4.35
CA ARG A 392 -10.88 -10.98 5.01
C ARG A 392 -12.33 -10.61 4.76
N ALA A 393 -13.03 -10.26 5.84
CA ALA A 393 -14.45 -9.93 5.82
C ALA A 393 -14.79 -8.72 4.93
N ASP A 394 -13.80 -7.90 4.63
CA ASP A 394 -13.91 -6.66 3.88
C ASP A 394 -13.29 -6.73 2.49
N ARG A 395 -12.93 -7.92 1.97
CA ARG A 395 -12.33 -8.09 0.63
C ARG A 395 -12.93 -9.27 -0.13
N VAL A 396 -13.46 -9.00 -1.31
CA VAL A 396 -14.01 -10.01 -2.24
C VAL A 396 -12.90 -10.92 -2.76
N GLY A 397 -13.12 -12.24 -2.69
CA GLY A 397 -12.22 -13.27 -3.22
C GLY A 397 -10.92 -13.43 -2.41
N SER A 398 -10.84 -12.84 -1.23
CA SER A 398 -9.71 -13.04 -0.32
C SER A 398 -9.67 -14.44 0.29
N GLU A 399 -10.79 -15.17 0.24
CA GLU A 399 -10.93 -16.58 0.65
C GLU A 399 -10.39 -17.59 -0.36
N LEU A 400 -9.68 -17.16 -1.40
CA LEU A 400 -9.21 -18.04 -2.49
C LEU A 400 -8.50 -19.30 -1.98
N LYS A 401 -7.63 -19.17 -0.96
CA LYS A 401 -6.94 -20.32 -0.35
C LYS A 401 -7.95 -21.40 0.06
N ALA A 402 -9.03 -21.03 0.76
CA ALA A 402 -10.01 -21.97 1.31
C ALA A 402 -10.86 -22.67 0.24
N MET A 403 -10.90 -22.14 -0.99
CA MET A 403 -11.54 -22.81 -2.12
C MET A 403 -10.72 -24.02 -2.63
N VAL A 404 -9.45 -24.14 -2.25
CA VAL A 404 -8.65 -25.34 -2.50
C VAL A 404 -8.96 -26.37 -1.42
N GLN A 405 -9.67 -27.41 -1.83
CA GLN A 405 -10.16 -28.49 -0.98
C GLN A 405 -9.45 -29.79 -1.31
N VAL A 406 -9.39 -30.70 -0.34
CA VAL A 406 -8.84 -32.04 -0.53
C VAL A 406 -9.87 -32.99 -1.15
N PRO A 407 -9.42 -33.97 -1.95
CA PRO A 407 -10.30 -35.06 -2.35
C PRO A 407 -10.71 -35.93 -1.14
N PRO A 408 -11.88 -36.59 -1.20
CA PRO A 408 -12.32 -37.54 -0.17
C PRO A 408 -11.25 -38.56 0.23
N GLY A 409 -11.09 -38.80 1.54
CA GLY A 409 -10.08 -39.71 2.10
C GLY A 409 -8.67 -39.12 2.25
N TYR A 410 -8.49 -37.83 1.97
CA TYR A 410 -7.24 -37.09 2.19
C TYR A 410 -7.44 -35.93 3.18
N SER A 411 -6.33 -35.40 3.69
CA SER A 411 -6.27 -34.22 4.55
C SER A 411 -5.02 -33.41 4.21
N LEU A 412 -5.09 -32.10 4.37
CA LEU A 412 -3.93 -31.21 4.34
C LEU A 412 -3.29 -31.23 5.72
N VAL A 413 -2.01 -31.56 5.78
CA VAL A 413 -1.18 -31.47 6.98
C VAL A 413 -0.12 -30.43 6.73
N GLY A 414 0.02 -29.45 7.62
CA GLY A 414 1.07 -28.45 7.47
C GLY A 414 1.22 -27.57 8.69
N ALA A 415 2.22 -26.72 8.66
CA ALA A 415 2.45 -25.76 9.74
C ALA A 415 3.03 -24.47 9.17
N ASP A 416 2.90 -23.41 9.96
CA ASP A 416 3.60 -22.14 9.77
C ASP A 416 4.85 -22.09 10.65
N VAL A 417 5.98 -21.63 10.12
CA VAL A 417 7.23 -21.54 10.87
C VAL A 417 7.29 -20.17 11.56
N ASP A 418 6.85 -20.12 12.81
CA ASP A 418 6.86 -18.89 13.62
C ASP A 418 8.20 -18.16 13.57
N SER A 419 8.18 -16.92 13.05
CA SER A 419 9.32 -15.99 13.06
C SER A 419 10.62 -16.59 12.49
N GLN A 420 10.50 -17.42 11.43
CA GLN A 420 11.62 -18.15 10.83
C GLN A 420 12.85 -17.27 10.58
N GLU A 421 12.67 -16.16 9.88
CA GLU A 421 13.79 -15.31 9.46
C GLU A 421 14.39 -14.50 10.62
N LEU A 422 13.56 -14.12 11.59
CA LEU A 422 14.00 -13.50 12.83
C LEU A 422 14.88 -14.46 13.65
N TRP A 423 14.46 -15.72 13.76
CA TRP A 423 15.26 -16.75 14.43
C TRP A 423 16.60 -17.00 13.73
N ILE A 424 16.60 -17.12 12.39
CA ILE A 424 17.82 -17.26 11.60
C ILE A 424 18.76 -16.06 11.82
N ALA A 425 18.23 -14.84 11.80
CA ALA A 425 19.03 -13.65 12.07
C ALA A 425 19.60 -13.67 13.51
N ALA A 426 18.80 -14.10 14.49
CA ALA A 426 19.19 -14.15 15.89
C ALA A 426 20.34 -15.13 16.12
N ILE A 427 20.18 -16.39 15.67
CA ILE A 427 21.19 -17.42 15.86
C ILE A 427 22.52 -17.08 15.15
N LEU A 428 22.47 -16.33 14.04
CA LEU A 428 23.68 -15.83 13.37
C LEU A 428 24.44 -14.83 14.23
N GLY A 429 23.74 -13.88 14.85
CA GLY A 429 24.35 -12.92 15.79
C GLY A 429 24.90 -13.61 17.04
N GLU A 430 24.17 -14.58 17.58
CA GLU A 430 24.55 -15.30 18.80
C GLU A 430 25.76 -16.22 18.61
N ALA A 431 25.81 -16.92 17.47
CA ALA A 431 26.97 -17.70 17.07
C ALA A 431 28.23 -16.84 16.88
N HIS A 432 28.07 -15.59 16.45
CA HIS A 432 29.18 -14.64 16.32
C HIS A 432 29.65 -14.09 17.68
N PHE A 433 28.71 -13.83 18.59
CA PHE A 433 29.00 -13.14 19.85
C PHE A 433 29.64 -14.05 20.91
N ALA A 434 28.86 -14.99 21.45
CA ALA A 434 29.31 -15.86 22.54
C ALA A 434 29.17 -17.36 22.23
N GLY A 435 28.57 -17.72 21.09
CA GLY A 435 28.34 -19.11 20.75
C GLY A 435 27.36 -19.81 21.70
N MET A 436 26.34 -19.09 22.18
CA MET A 436 25.29 -19.62 23.04
C MET A 436 23.94 -19.03 22.66
N HIS A 437 22.87 -19.83 22.69
CA HIS A 437 21.51 -19.33 22.45
C HIS A 437 21.08 -18.33 23.51
N GLY A 438 20.36 -17.29 23.11
CA GLY A 438 19.83 -16.25 24.01
C GLY A 438 20.89 -15.30 24.60
N CYS A 439 22.14 -15.35 24.14
CA CYS A 439 23.22 -14.50 24.68
C CYS A 439 23.14 -13.02 24.25
N THR A 440 22.31 -12.71 23.24
CA THR A 440 22.07 -11.34 22.77
C THR A 440 20.67 -10.88 23.18
N ALA A 441 20.49 -9.56 23.34
CA ALA A 441 19.15 -9.01 23.61
C ALA A 441 18.14 -9.40 22.52
N PHE A 442 18.58 -9.41 21.25
CA PHE A 442 17.77 -9.80 20.11
C PHE A 442 17.34 -11.27 20.15
N GLY A 443 18.27 -12.20 20.40
CA GLY A 443 17.91 -13.61 20.49
C GLY A 443 17.11 -13.94 21.74
N TRP A 444 17.35 -13.25 22.87
CA TRP A 444 16.48 -13.37 24.05
C TRP A 444 15.04 -12.93 23.76
N MET A 445 14.85 -11.79 23.08
CA MET A 445 13.52 -11.33 22.65
C MET A 445 12.87 -12.31 21.66
N THR A 446 13.65 -13.00 20.83
CA THR A 446 13.14 -13.96 19.85
C THR A 446 12.75 -15.29 20.49
N LEU A 447 13.51 -15.77 21.49
CA LEU A 447 13.28 -17.06 22.15
C LEU A 447 12.21 -17.01 23.26
N GLN A 448 12.14 -15.91 24.00
CA GLN A 448 11.30 -15.78 25.20
C GLN A 448 10.29 -14.62 25.14
N GLY A 449 10.39 -13.74 24.14
CA GLY A 449 9.48 -12.61 23.97
C GLY A 449 8.06 -13.06 23.68
N LYS A 450 7.08 -12.41 24.32
CA LYS A 450 5.65 -12.70 24.13
C LYS A 450 4.92 -11.44 23.68
N LYS A 451 4.07 -11.58 22.67
CA LYS A 451 3.16 -10.52 22.19
C LYS A 451 2.25 -10.02 23.33
N SER A 452 1.66 -10.94 24.10
CA SER A 452 0.76 -10.62 25.22
C SER A 452 1.39 -9.75 26.30
N ASN A 453 2.71 -9.88 26.51
CA ASN A 453 3.43 -9.17 27.57
C ASN A 453 4.16 -7.93 27.03
N ALA A 454 3.99 -7.59 25.75
CA ALA A 454 4.75 -6.56 25.06
C ALA A 454 6.28 -6.69 25.23
N THR A 455 6.77 -7.94 25.36
CA THR A 455 8.20 -8.24 25.51
C THR A 455 8.85 -8.71 24.21
N ASP A 456 8.07 -8.96 23.17
CA ASP A 456 8.58 -9.27 21.84
C ASP A 456 9.23 -8.06 21.16
N LEU A 457 10.09 -8.35 20.19
CA LEU A 457 10.86 -7.35 19.43
C LEU A 457 9.97 -6.22 18.87
N HIS A 458 8.83 -6.58 18.27
CA HIS A 458 7.96 -5.61 17.62
C HIS A 458 7.33 -4.68 18.63
N SER A 459 6.84 -5.20 19.77
CA SER A 459 6.27 -4.38 20.84
C SER A 459 7.32 -3.46 21.50
N LYS A 460 8.56 -3.92 21.67
CA LYS A 460 9.65 -3.06 22.19
C LYS A 460 10.01 -1.94 21.22
N THR A 461 10.05 -2.24 19.94
CA THR A 461 10.32 -1.24 18.89
C THR A 461 9.18 -0.22 18.81
N ALA A 462 7.94 -0.70 18.84
CA ALA A 462 6.73 0.11 18.89
C ALA A 462 6.73 1.09 20.07
N ALA A 463 7.05 0.60 21.27
CA ALA A 463 7.14 1.43 22.48
C ALA A 463 8.25 2.50 22.40
N THR A 464 9.38 2.18 21.77
CA THR A 464 10.52 3.10 21.62
C THR A 464 10.20 4.28 20.70
N VAL A 465 9.46 4.03 19.62
CA VAL A 465 9.15 5.03 18.58
C VAL A 465 7.78 5.70 18.78
N GLY A 466 6.91 5.07 19.56
CA GLY A 466 5.53 5.48 19.78
C GLY A 466 4.64 5.22 18.56
N ILE A 467 4.71 4.00 18.01
CA ILE A 467 3.89 3.54 16.87
C ILE A 467 3.16 2.24 17.24
N SER A 468 2.21 1.80 16.40
CA SER A 468 1.56 0.51 16.59
C SER A 468 2.54 -0.65 16.37
N ARG A 469 2.23 -1.81 16.98
CA ARG A 469 3.03 -3.03 16.83
C ARG A 469 3.14 -3.47 15.36
N GLU A 470 2.06 -3.36 14.60
CA GLU A 470 2.03 -3.78 13.19
C GLU A 470 2.89 -2.86 12.32
N HIS A 471 2.89 -1.54 12.56
CA HIS A 471 3.85 -0.65 11.92
C HIS A 471 5.30 -1.02 12.30
N ALA A 472 5.55 -1.32 13.58
CA ALA A 472 6.87 -1.75 14.04
C ALA A 472 7.34 -3.08 13.45
N LYS A 473 6.41 -3.99 13.10
CA LYS A 473 6.70 -5.22 12.36
C LYS A 473 7.36 -4.90 11.02
N VAL A 474 6.77 -4.00 10.25
CA VAL A 474 7.32 -3.55 8.95
C VAL A 474 8.69 -2.91 9.11
N PHE A 475 8.87 -2.07 10.14
CA PHE A 475 10.16 -1.45 10.44
C PHE A 475 11.24 -2.48 10.72
N ASN A 476 10.97 -3.44 11.60
CA ASN A 476 11.95 -4.43 12.00
C ASN A 476 12.37 -5.32 10.85
N TYR A 477 11.40 -5.79 10.05
CA TYR A 477 11.71 -6.54 8.86
C TYR A 477 12.55 -5.71 7.90
N GLY A 478 12.08 -4.55 7.43
CA GLY A 478 12.84 -3.68 6.52
C GLY A 478 14.28 -3.40 6.99
N ARG A 479 14.45 -3.16 8.29
CA ARG A 479 15.75 -2.89 8.92
C ARG A 479 16.68 -4.11 8.94
N ILE A 480 16.18 -5.30 9.28
CA ILE A 480 16.97 -6.55 9.30
C ILE A 480 17.55 -6.86 7.92
N TYR A 481 16.81 -6.55 6.85
CA TYR A 481 17.30 -6.71 5.49
C TYR A 481 18.18 -5.54 4.99
N GLY A 482 18.62 -4.68 5.89
CA GLY A 482 19.62 -3.66 5.60
C GLY A 482 19.06 -2.33 5.12
N ALA A 483 17.75 -2.07 5.23
CA ALA A 483 17.25 -0.71 5.03
C ALA A 483 17.91 0.27 6.02
N GLY A 484 18.26 1.45 5.55
CA GLY A 484 18.89 2.49 6.36
C GLY A 484 17.92 3.47 6.99
N GLN A 485 18.48 4.50 7.62
CA GLN A 485 17.72 5.53 8.34
C GLN A 485 16.73 6.30 7.43
N PRO A 486 17.09 6.72 6.20
CA PRO A 486 16.18 7.45 5.31
C PRO A 486 14.90 6.66 4.98
N PHE A 487 15.02 5.34 4.80
CA PHE A 487 13.85 4.48 4.60
C PHE A 487 12.89 4.55 5.79
N ALA A 488 13.42 4.50 7.01
CA ALA A 488 12.58 4.54 8.20
C ALA A 488 11.92 5.91 8.41
N GLU A 489 12.64 7.01 8.14
CA GLU A 489 12.05 8.36 8.19
C GLU A 489 10.83 8.46 7.27
N ARG A 490 10.99 8.00 6.03
CA ARG A 490 9.92 8.01 5.03
C ARG A 490 8.76 7.13 5.42
N LEU A 491 9.03 5.95 5.95
CA LEU A 491 7.99 5.02 6.40
C LEU A 491 7.22 5.59 7.60
N LEU A 492 7.90 6.26 8.55
CA LEU A 492 7.26 6.92 9.68
C LEU A 492 6.31 8.04 9.23
N MET A 493 6.75 8.84 8.25
CA MET A 493 5.93 9.91 7.67
C MET A 493 4.75 9.37 6.85
N GLN A 494 4.87 8.19 6.25
CA GLN A 494 3.75 7.53 5.55
C GLN A 494 2.67 7.04 6.50
N PHE A 495 3.08 6.44 7.63
CA PHE A 495 2.14 6.00 8.66
C PHE A 495 1.52 7.16 9.44
N ASN A 496 2.21 8.30 9.51
CA ASN A 496 1.70 9.47 10.21
C ASN A 496 2.07 10.75 9.45
N HIS A 497 1.12 11.26 8.66
CA HIS A 497 1.28 12.49 7.89
C HIS A 497 1.42 13.76 8.73
N ARG A 498 1.19 13.68 10.05
CA ARG A 498 1.36 14.80 10.99
C ARG A 498 2.79 14.93 11.50
N LEU A 499 3.64 13.92 11.30
CA LEU A 499 5.05 13.99 11.66
C LEU A 499 5.79 14.90 10.69
N THR A 500 6.53 15.86 11.24
CA THR A 500 7.48 16.66 10.46
C THR A 500 8.69 15.80 10.07
N GLN A 501 9.38 16.17 8.99
CA GLN A 501 10.59 15.48 8.57
C GLN A 501 11.66 15.45 9.68
N GLN A 502 11.78 16.52 10.47
CA GLN A 502 12.71 16.57 11.59
C GLN A 502 12.33 15.58 12.69
N GLN A 503 11.07 15.53 13.10
CA GLN A 503 10.60 14.57 14.11
C GLN A 503 10.74 13.12 13.63
N ALA A 504 10.46 12.86 12.35
CA ALA A 504 10.65 11.53 11.75
C ALA A 504 12.13 11.12 11.78
N ARG A 505 13.04 12.05 11.47
CA ARG A 505 14.49 11.86 11.58
C ARG A 505 14.94 11.57 13.00
N GLU A 506 14.52 12.35 13.97
CA GLU A 506 14.88 12.14 15.38
C GLU A 506 14.41 10.76 15.88
N LYS A 507 13.18 10.39 15.56
CA LYS A 507 12.62 9.07 15.88
C LYS A 507 13.35 7.92 15.19
N ALA A 508 13.67 8.06 13.90
CA ALA A 508 14.43 7.06 13.17
C ALA A 508 15.84 6.91 13.74
N GLN A 509 16.55 8.02 14.02
CA GLN A 509 17.88 8.00 14.64
C GLN A 509 17.86 7.30 15.99
N GLN A 510 16.90 7.62 16.85
CA GLN A 510 16.73 6.97 18.13
C GLN A 510 16.50 5.46 17.98
N MET A 511 15.63 5.06 17.06
CA MET A 511 15.36 3.64 16.78
C MET A 511 16.61 2.90 16.30
N TYR A 512 17.35 3.44 15.32
CA TYR A 512 18.56 2.80 14.81
C TYR A 512 19.68 2.75 15.85
N ALA A 513 19.84 3.80 16.67
CA ALA A 513 20.84 3.84 17.72
C ALA A 513 20.58 2.76 18.79
N VAL A 514 19.33 2.55 19.20
CA VAL A 514 18.96 1.51 20.19
C VAL A 514 19.08 0.11 19.60
N THR A 515 18.71 -0.08 18.33
CA THR A 515 18.63 -1.41 17.71
C THR A 515 19.93 -1.80 17.02
N LYS A 516 20.29 -1.13 15.92
CA LYS A 516 21.51 -1.40 15.14
C LYS A 516 22.78 -0.98 15.87
N GLY A 517 22.71 0.07 16.69
CA GLY A 517 23.84 0.62 17.42
C GLY A 517 24.59 1.70 16.65
N VAL A 518 25.81 2.01 17.11
CA VAL A 518 26.69 3.04 16.53
C VAL A 518 27.87 2.37 15.84
N ARG A 519 28.30 2.91 14.69
CA ARG A 519 29.53 2.46 14.02
C ARG A 519 30.76 2.78 14.88
N ARG A 520 31.54 1.74 15.16
CA ARG A 520 32.89 1.83 15.73
C ARG A 520 33.90 1.21 14.78
N PHE A 521 35.16 1.56 14.98
CA PHE A 521 36.24 1.25 14.04
C PHE A 521 37.37 0.55 14.78
N ARG A 522 37.87 -0.52 14.16
CA ARG A 522 39.17 -1.09 14.52
C ARG A 522 40.22 -0.47 13.61
N LEU A 523 41.25 0.11 14.21
CA LEU A 523 42.35 0.70 13.47
C LEU A 523 43.15 -0.39 12.75
N SER A 524 43.66 -0.06 11.57
CA SER A 524 44.63 -0.91 10.86
C SER A 524 46.00 -0.87 11.53
N GLU A 525 46.94 -1.70 11.09
CA GLU A 525 48.34 -1.61 11.55
C GLU A 525 48.95 -0.22 11.29
N GLU A 526 48.65 0.39 10.14
CA GLU A 526 49.06 1.77 9.84
C GLU A 526 48.39 2.79 10.78
N GLY A 527 47.10 2.58 11.09
CA GLY A 527 46.34 3.43 12.01
C GLY A 527 46.89 3.36 13.43
N GLU A 528 47.17 2.16 13.94
CA GLU A 528 47.78 1.95 15.26
C GLU A 528 49.19 2.55 15.35
N TRP A 529 49.98 2.40 14.28
CA TRP A 529 51.29 3.05 14.19
C TRP A 529 51.16 4.58 14.20
N LEU A 530 50.19 5.15 13.48
CA LEU A 530 49.93 6.59 13.48
C LEU A 530 49.52 7.11 14.85
N VAL A 531 48.68 6.37 15.60
CA VAL A 531 48.30 6.76 16.97
C VAL A 531 49.54 6.86 17.85
N LYS A 532 50.42 5.85 17.79
CA LYS A 532 51.68 5.83 18.56
C LYS A 532 52.65 6.94 18.15
N GLN A 533 52.76 7.23 16.85
CA GLN A 533 53.68 8.24 16.35
C GLN A 533 53.18 9.68 16.56
N LEU A 534 51.86 9.88 16.56
CA LEU A 534 51.24 11.18 16.77
C LEU A 534 50.98 11.50 18.25
N ASP A 535 51.20 10.52 19.13
CA ASP A 535 50.95 10.60 20.58
C ASP A 535 49.51 11.09 20.87
N LEU A 536 48.54 10.47 20.19
CA LEU A 536 47.14 10.83 20.32
C LEU A 536 46.48 10.00 21.42
N ASP A 537 45.89 10.69 22.39
CA ASP A 537 45.01 10.06 23.37
C ASP A 537 43.67 9.72 22.69
N MET A 538 43.35 8.43 22.68
CA MET A 538 42.24 7.85 21.94
C MET A 538 41.30 7.16 22.93
N ASN A 539 40.03 7.56 22.93
CA ASN A 539 39.00 6.91 23.75
C ASN A 539 38.67 5.53 23.18
N ARG A 540 39.45 4.53 23.56
CA ARG A 540 39.23 3.12 23.20
C ARG A 540 38.18 2.52 24.13
N ALA A 541 37.25 1.78 23.55
CA ALA A 541 36.38 0.89 24.31
C ALA A 541 37.18 -0.31 24.87
N GLU A 542 36.57 -1.08 25.77
CA GLU A 542 37.18 -2.29 26.35
C GLU A 542 37.64 -3.28 25.27
N ASP A 543 36.96 -3.31 24.12
CA ASP A 543 37.27 -4.20 22.98
C ASP A 543 38.33 -3.62 22.01
N GLY A 544 38.96 -2.51 22.38
CA GLY A 544 39.94 -1.78 21.56
C GLY A 544 39.33 -1.00 20.38
N LEU A 545 38.00 -0.91 20.30
CA LEU A 545 37.26 -0.19 19.27
C LEU A 545 37.27 1.32 19.52
N VAL A 546 37.31 2.10 18.44
CA VAL A 546 37.42 3.56 18.49
C VAL A 546 36.21 4.23 17.82
N SER A 547 35.87 5.45 18.25
CA SER A 547 34.77 6.22 17.69
C SER A 547 35.10 6.81 16.29
N ALA A 548 34.06 7.16 15.53
CA ALA A 548 34.22 7.86 14.25
C ALA A 548 34.98 9.19 14.40
N GLN A 549 34.72 9.93 15.49
CA GLN A 549 35.33 11.22 15.76
C GLN A 549 36.84 11.10 15.97
N ASP A 550 37.26 10.06 16.68
CA ASP A 550 38.66 9.76 16.94
C ASP A 550 39.39 9.32 15.67
N VAL A 551 38.76 8.51 14.81
CA VAL A 551 39.30 8.17 13.48
C VAL A 551 39.47 9.42 12.62
N GLN A 552 38.47 10.31 12.60
CA GLN A 552 38.56 11.58 11.87
C GLN A 552 39.63 12.50 12.46
N ARG A 553 39.82 12.51 13.78
CA ARG A 553 40.89 13.26 14.46
C ARG A 553 42.27 12.73 14.04
N LEU A 554 42.44 11.41 14.05
CA LEU A 554 43.66 10.72 13.63
C LEU A 554 43.99 11.01 12.15
N GLN A 555 43.00 10.90 11.26
CA GLN A 555 43.17 11.20 9.83
C GLN A 555 43.53 12.68 9.59
N ARG A 556 42.88 13.61 10.30
CA ARG A 556 43.18 15.05 10.20
C ARG A 556 44.61 15.36 10.65
N GLU A 557 45.05 14.81 11.79
CA GLU A 557 46.41 15.03 12.29
C GLU A 557 47.48 14.36 11.41
N ALA A 558 47.20 13.16 10.89
CA ALA A 558 48.07 12.49 9.92
C ALA A 558 48.20 13.32 8.63
N MET A 559 47.12 13.92 8.13
CA MET A 559 47.16 14.80 6.94
C MET A 559 47.93 16.10 7.19
N LYS A 560 47.78 16.73 8.37
CA LYS A 560 48.53 17.96 8.71
C LYS A 560 50.04 17.74 8.73
N ARG A 561 50.50 16.59 9.26
CA ARG A 561 51.94 16.29 9.41
C ARG A 561 52.57 15.64 8.17
N SER A 562 51.76 15.07 7.26
CA SER A 562 52.27 14.44 6.04
C SER A 562 52.52 15.46 4.93
N ARG A 563 53.80 15.68 4.58
CA ARG A 563 54.21 16.58 3.46
C ARG A 563 53.85 16.05 2.06
N ARG A 564 53.47 14.76 1.93
CA ARG A 564 52.94 14.16 0.70
C ARG A 564 51.50 13.73 0.96
N LYS A 565 50.60 13.92 -0.02
CA LYS A 565 49.20 13.42 -0.01
C LYS A 565 49.16 11.88 -0.10
N LYS A 566 49.86 11.16 0.78
CA LYS A 566 49.74 9.71 0.91
C LYS A 566 48.40 9.44 1.59
N LYS A 567 47.55 8.64 0.94
CA LYS A 567 46.31 8.15 1.55
C LYS A 567 46.68 7.04 2.51
N TRP A 568 46.56 7.31 3.81
CA TRP A 568 46.80 6.33 4.87
C TRP A 568 45.56 5.46 5.00
N ASP A 569 45.75 4.14 5.06
CA ASP A 569 44.65 3.23 5.33
C ASP A 569 44.51 3.08 6.84
N VAL A 570 43.74 3.96 7.47
CA VAL A 570 43.67 4.08 8.94
C VAL A 570 42.69 3.08 9.57
N VAL A 571 41.72 2.60 8.78
CA VAL A 571 40.59 1.81 9.28
C VAL A 571 40.70 0.40 8.73
N GLY A 572 40.94 -0.58 9.61
CA GLY A 572 40.94 -1.99 9.22
C GLY A 572 39.53 -2.53 9.03
N HIS A 573 38.70 -2.43 10.08
CA HIS A 573 37.34 -2.96 10.05
C HIS A 573 36.34 -2.01 10.71
N ARG A 574 35.10 -2.02 10.19
CA ARG A 574 33.95 -1.27 10.71
C ARG A 574 33.00 -2.26 11.38
N VAL A 575 32.55 -1.95 12.59
CA VAL A 575 31.62 -2.80 13.36
C VAL A 575 30.52 -1.94 13.98
N TRP A 576 29.34 -2.51 14.12
CA TRP A 576 28.26 -1.95 14.92
C TRP A 576 28.48 -2.32 16.38
N ALA A 577 28.22 -1.39 17.30
CA ALA A 577 28.33 -1.61 18.73
C ALA A 577 27.26 -0.84 19.51
N GLY A 578 26.83 -1.40 20.65
CA GLY A 578 25.93 -0.75 21.61
C GLY A 578 24.44 -0.81 21.27
N GLY A 579 24.05 -1.50 20.20
CA GLY A 579 22.65 -1.77 19.87
C GLY A 579 22.24 -3.19 20.23
N THR A 580 20.94 -3.44 20.39
CA THR A 580 20.39 -4.77 20.70
C THR A 580 20.68 -5.83 19.64
N GLU A 581 20.93 -5.41 18.40
CA GLU A 581 21.09 -6.27 17.21
C GLU A 581 22.45 -6.10 16.53
N SER A 582 23.37 -5.33 17.12
CA SER A 582 24.67 -5.02 16.52
C SER A 582 25.43 -6.27 16.06
N GLU A 583 25.43 -7.34 16.87
CA GLU A 583 26.12 -8.59 16.57
C GLU A 583 25.54 -9.32 15.34
N MET A 584 24.22 -9.30 15.18
CA MET A 584 23.55 -9.86 14.01
C MET A 584 23.95 -9.09 12.75
N PHE A 585 23.92 -7.74 12.77
CA PHE A 585 24.37 -6.94 11.63
C PHE A 585 25.85 -7.15 11.31
N ASN A 586 26.71 -7.26 12.33
CA ASN A 586 28.14 -7.54 12.14
C ASN A 586 28.34 -8.87 11.42
N LYS A 587 27.62 -9.92 11.85
CA LYS A 587 27.70 -11.23 11.21
C LYS A 587 27.18 -11.20 9.77
N LEU A 588 26.03 -10.58 9.52
CA LEU A 588 25.45 -10.47 8.18
C LEU A 588 26.37 -9.70 7.22
N GLU A 589 26.93 -8.57 7.67
CA GLU A 589 27.90 -7.79 6.88
C GLU A 589 29.18 -8.59 6.62
N SER A 590 29.66 -9.38 7.58
CA SER A 590 30.84 -10.24 7.38
C SER A 590 30.64 -11.27 6.27
N ILE A 591 29.45 -11.86 6.17
CA ILE A 591 29.09 -12.82 5.12
C ILE A 591 28.94 -12.10 3.78
N ALA A 592 28.24 -10.96 3.76
CA ALA A 592 28.00 -10.16 2.56
C ALA A 592 29.30 -9.57 1.95
N LEU A 593 30.29 -9.26 2.78
CA LEU A 593 31.59 -8.73 2.35
C LEU A 593 32.62 -9.82 2.07
N SER A 594 32.34 -11.09 2.40
CA SER A 594 33.24 -12.20 2.09
C SER A 594 33.45 -12.33 0.58
N PRO A 595 34.64 -12.75 0.11
CA PRO A 595 34.97 -12.78 -1.32
C PRO A 595 34.01 -13.67 -2.15
N SER A 596 33.45 -14.70 -1.53
CA SER A 596 32.42 -15.56 -2.10
C SER A 596 31.27 -15.72 -1.08
N PRO A 597 30.31 -14.79 -1.04
CA PRO A 597 29.20 -14.85 -0.09
C PRO A 597 28.40 -16.14 -0.27
N GLN A 598 28.24 -16.86 0.84
CA GLN A 598 27.54 -18.14 0.89
C GLN A 598 26.58 -18.16 2.07
N THR A 599 25.49 -18.92 1.94
CA THR A 599 24.62 -19.20 3.06
C THR A 599 25.36 -20.05 4.10
N PRO A 600 25.15 -19.80 5.40
CA PRO A 600 25.94 -20.39 6.47
C PRO A 600 25.63 -21.89 6.69
N VAL A 601 24.48 -22.39 6.24
CA VAL A 601 24.03 -23.76 6.52
C VAL A 601 24.33 -24.71 5.36
N LEU A 602 23.84 -24.40 4.16
CA LEU A 602 24.05 -25.24 2.96
C LEU A 602 25.18 -24.76 2.05
N GLY A 603 25.82 -23.62 2.34
CA GLY A 603 26.93 -23.11 1.53
C GLY A 603 26.51 -22.66 0.13
N CYS A 604 25.24 -22.33 -0.08
CA CYS A 604 24.75 -21.85 -1.37
C CYS A 604 25.34 -20.47 -1.65
N ARG A 605 25.95 -20.29 -2.82
CA ARG A 605 26.64 -19.05 -3.21
C ARG A 605 25.69 -18.06 -3.87
N ILE A 606 25.91 -16.76 -3.62
CA ILE A 606 25.20 -15.68 -4.32
C ILE A 606 25.52 -15.67 -5.82
N SER A 607 24.67 -15.05 -6.63
CA SER A 607 24.96 -14.82 -8.05
C SER A 607 26.30 -14.10 -8.23
N ARG A 608 27.11 -14.55 -9.21
CA ARG A 608 28.45 -14.01 -9.47
C ARG A 608 28.45 -12.50 -9.73
N ALA A 609 27.35 -11.95 -10.25
CA ALA A 609 27.22 -10.52 -10.53
C ALA A 609 27.21 -9.67 -9.25
N LEU A 610 26.78 -10.23 -8.11
CA LEU A 610 26.70 -9.53 -6.82
C LEU A 610 27.89 -9.84 -5.91
N GLU A 611 28.91 -10.55 -6.39
CA GLU A 611 30.11 -10.80 -5.59
C GLU A 611 30.91 -9.51 -5.38
N PRO A 612 31.56 -9.31 -4.21
CA PRO A 612 32.33 -8.09 -3.96
C PRO A 612 33.43 -7.82 -4.99
N ALA A 613 33.99 -8.86 -5.62
CA ALA A 613 34.99 -8.71 -6.67
C ALA A 613 34.43 -8.00 -7.93
N VAL A 614 33.13 -8.16 -8.20
CA VAL A 614 32.46 -7.62 -9.39
C VAL A 614 31.72 -6.32 -9.03
N ALA A 615 30.87 -6.37 -8.02
CA ALA A 615 30.02 -5.26 -7.58
C ALA A 615 30.76 -4.24 -6.67
N LYS A 616 31.98 -4.56 -6.23
CA LYS A 616 32.76 -3.72 -5.30
C LYS A 616 31.95 -3.40 -4.02
N GLY A 617 31.77 -2.10 -3.72
CA GLY A 617 31.00 -1.61 -2.58
C GLY A 617 29.49 -1.45 -2.85
N GLU A 618 29.04 -1.60 -4.10
CA GLU A 618 27.63 -1.44 -4.46
C GLU A 618 26.79 -2.62 -3.96
N PHE A 619 25.49 -2.39 -3.77
CA PHE A 619 24.50 -3.42 -3.39
C PHE A 619 24.80 -4.17 -2.08
N LEU A 620 25.46 -3.53 -1.12
CA LEU A 620 25.71 -4.14 0.19
C LEU A 620 24.39 -4.51 0.90
N THR A 621 23.38 -3.65 0.82
CA THR A 621 22.06 -3.91 1.42
C THR A 621 21.38 -5.11 0.76
N SER A 622 21.39 -5.22 -0.58
CA SER A 622 20.86 -6.37 -1.30
C SER A 622 21.59 -7.67 -0.92
N ARG A 623 22.91 -7.62 -0.69
CA ARG A 623 23.69 -8.77 -0.20
C ARG A 623 23.32 -9.17 1.22
N VAL A 624 23.19 -8.20 2.13
CA VAL A 624 22.78 -8.45 3.53
C VAL A 624 21.37 -9.07 3.57
N ASN A 625 20.43 -8.51 2.80
CA ASN A 625 19.09 -9.06 2.61
C ASN A 625 19.15 -10.50 2.10
N TRP A 626 19.98 -10.73 1.08
CA TRP A 626 20.15 -12.05 0.48
C TRP A 626 20.62 -13.10 1.50
N VAL A 627 21.51 -12.76 2.44
CA VAL A 627 21.98 -13.74 3.44
C VAL A 627 20.82 -14.31 4.25
N VAL A 628 19.92 -13.47 4.76
CA VAL A 628 18.77 -13.93 5.57
C VAL A 628 17.75 -14.68 4.71
N GLN A 629 17.30 -14.09 3.61
CA GLN A 629 16.26 -14.69 2.77
C GLN A 629 16.71 -15.99 2.10
N SER A 630 17.96 -16.03 1.62
CA SER A 630 18.53 -17.24 1.02
C SER A 630 18.73 -18.33 2.09
N SER A 631 19.06 -17.96 3.34
CA SER A 631 19.11 -18.92 4.44
C SER A 631 17.70 -19.45 4.82
N ALA A 632 16.65 -18.65 4.69
CA ALA A 632 15.27 -19.14 4.86
C ALA A 632 14.90 -20.17 3.77
N VAL A 633 15.40 -20.01 2.55
CA VAL A 633 15.25 -21.02 1.48
C VAL A 633 16.02 -22.30 1.82
N ASP A 634 17.21 -22.21 2.43
CA ASP A 634 17.92 -23.40 2.92
C ASP A 634 17.11 -24.16 3.98
N TYR A 635 16.42 -23.43 4.85
CA TYR A 635 15.50 -24.01 5.83
C TYR A 635 14.37 -24.78 5.15
N LEU A 636 13.71 -24.17 4.16
CA LEU A 636 12.66 -24.84 3.39
C LEU A 636 13.18 -26.12 2.70
N HIS A 637 14.37 -26.07 2.08
CA HIS A 637 14.95 -27.25 1.44
C HIS A 637 15.21 -28.38 2.44
N LEU A 638 15.76 -28.08 3.62
CA LEU A 638 15.97 -29.07 4.67
C LEU A 638 14.64 -29.67 5.14
N MET A 639 13.60 -28.85 5.31
CA MET A 639 12.28 -29.34 5.66
C MET A 639 11.72 -30.29 4.60
N LEU A 640 11.76 -29.90 3.32
CA LEU A 640 11.22 -30.71 2.23
C LEU A 640 11.97 -32.04 2.09
N VAL A 641 13.30 -32.03 2.24
CA VAL A 641 14.13 -33.23 2.15
C VAL A 641 13.89 -34.16 3.35
N ALA A 642 13.89 -33.64 4.57
CA ALA A 642 13.65 -34.43 5.77
C ALA A 642 12.22 -35.00 5.78
N MET A 643 11.21 -34.22 5.39
CA MET A 643 9.83 -34.69 5.31
C MET A 643 9.68 -35.80 4.28
N LYS A 644 10.28 -35.62 3.08
CA LYS A 644 10.27 -36.65 2.04
C LYS A 644 10.94 -37.93 2.52
N TRP A 645 12.09 -37.82 3.19
CA TRP A 645 12.80 -38.97 3.75
C TRP A 645 11.95 -39.70 4.80
N LEU A 646 11.31 -38.98 5.73
CA LEU A 646 10.43 -39.60 6.72
C LEU A 646 9.19 -40.25 6.09
N PHE A 647 8.65 -39.68 5.02
CA PHE A 647 7.53 -40.29 4.30
C PHE A 647 7.92 -41.61 3.64
N GLU A 648 9.12 -41.66 3.03
CA GLU A 648 9.64 -42.86 2.38
C GLU A 648 10.04 -43.94 3.40
N GLU A 649 10.74 -43.56 4.48
CA GLU A 649 11.23 -44.50 5.50
C GLU A 649 10.08 -45.17 6.28
N PHE A 650 9.07 -44.40 6.66
CA PHE A 650 7.96 -44.88 7.49
C PHE A 650 6.71 -45.24 6.68
N ASP A 651 6.76 -45.25 5.35
CA ASP A 651 5.61 -45.54 4.48
C ASP A 651 4.36 -44.70 4.86
N ILE A 652 4.57 -43.38 5.00
CA ILE A 652 3.49 -42.40 5.22
C ILE A 652 2.99 -41.96 3.85
N ASN A 653 1.71 -42.20 3.57
CA ASN A 653 1.14 -41.88 2.27
C ASN A 653 0.79 -40.39 2.18
N GLY A 654 1.76 -39.58 1.77
CA GLY A 654 1.57 -38.16 1.54
C GLY A 654 2.48 -37.59 0.46
N ARG A 655 2.18 -36.37 0.02
CA ARG A 655 2.98 -35.61 -0.95
C ARG A 655 3.04 -34.14 -0.59
N PHE A 656 4.13 -33.48 -0.97
CA PHE A 656 4.20 -32.02 -0.92
C PHE A 656 3.11 -31.40 -1.80
N CYS A 657 2.38 -30.42 -1.26
CA CYS A 657 1.30 -29.73 -1.95
C CYS A 657 1.76 -28.35 -2.39
N ILE A 658 2.07 -27.47 -1.43
CA ILE A 658 2.52 -26.11 -1.68
C ILE A 658 3.30 -25.58 -0.48
N SER A 659 4.20 -24.63 -0.74
CA SER A 659 4.77 -23.76 0.28
C SER A 659 4.45 -22.32 -0.09
N ILE A 660 3.89 -21.57 0.85
CA ILE A 660 3.47 -20.17 0.66
C ILE A 660 4.11 -19.39 1.80
N HIS A 661 5.04 -18.47 1.48
CA HIS A 661 5.86 -17.79 2.48
C HIS A 661 6.61 -18.80 3.38
N ASP A 662 6.30 -18.82 4.67
CA ASP A 662 6.79 -19.71 5.73
C ASP A 662 5.87 -20.92 5.99
N GLU A 663 4.70 -20.97 5.35
CA GLU A 663 3.79 -22.12 5.43
C GLU A 663 4.28 -23.26 4.51
N VAL A 664 4.24 -24.48 5.04
CA VAL A 664 4.48 -25.71 4.26
C VAL A 664 3.31 -26.66 4.43
N ARG A 665 2.66 -27.04 3.33
CA ARG A 665 1.48 -27.91 3.32
C ARG A 665 1.71 -29.18 2.51
N TYR A 666 1.25 -30.30 3.05
CA TYR A 666 1.33 -31.63 2.47
C TYR A 666 -0.08 -32.21 2.33
N LEU A 667 -0.34 -32.91 1.23
CA LEU A 667 -1.56 -33.69 1.04
C LEU A 667 -1.29 -35.11 1.50
N VAL A 668 -2.01 -35.59 2.51
CA VAL A 668 -1.76 -36.87 3.18
C VAL A 668 -3.05 -37.69 3.22
N GLN A 669 -2.97 -39.01 3.09
CA GLN A 669 -4.13 -39.87 3.31
C GLN A 669 -4.60 -39.78 4.76
N GLN A 670 -5.91 -39.85 4.95
CA GLN A 670 -6.54 -39.58 6.24
C GLN A 670 -6.06 -40.51 7.37
N GLN A 671 -5.70 -41.75 7.04
CA GLN A 671 -5.14 -42.72 8.00
C GLN A 671 -3.77 -42.31 8.56
N ASP A 672 -2.96 -41.58 7.78
CA ASP A 672 -1.59 -41.22 8.13
C ASP A 672 -1.44 -39.77 8.60
N ARG A 673 -2.54 -39.01 8.68
CA ARG A 673 -2.52 -37.56 8.98
C ARG A 673 -1.78 -37.22 10.29
N TYR A 674 -1.97 -38.01 11.34
CA TYR A 674 -1.31 -37.79 12.64
C TYR A 674 0.16 -38.20 12.62
N ARG A 675 0.50 -39.27 11.89
CA ARG A 675 1.88 -39.70 11.67
C ARG A 675 2.65 -38.64 10.87
N ALA A 676 2.01 -38.07 9.83
CA ALA A 676 2.56 -36.95 9.09
C ALA A 676 2.71 -35.69 9.94
N ALA A 677 1.78 -35.41 10.86
CA ALA A 677 1.91 -34.28 11.78
C ALA A 677 3.13 -34.44 12.70
N LEU A 678 3.36 -35.65 13.24
CA LEU A 678 4.56 -35.96 14.03
C LEU A 678 5.84 -35.85 13.19
N ALA A 679 5.82 -36.38 11.97
CA ALA A 679 6.96 -36.29 11.06
C ALA A 679 7.31 -34.83 10.73
N LEU A 680 6.32 -33.94 10.64
CA LEU A 680 6.54 -32.52 10.39
C LEU A 680 7.18 -31.83 11.60
N GLN A 681 6.76 -32.16 12.83
CA GLN A 681 7.41 -31.70 14.05
C GLN A 681 8.88 -32.15 14.13
N ILE A 682 9.15 -33.43 13.84
CA ILE A 682 10.51 -33.98 13.80
C ILE A 682 11.35 -33.29 12.70
N THR A 683 10.75 -33.04 11.54
CA THR A 683 11.40 -32.34 10.43
C THR A 683 11.88 -30.94 10.83
N ASN A 684 11.05 -30.19 11.56
CA ASN A 684 11.43 -28.87 12.06
C ASN A 684 12.56 -28.93 13.10
N LEU A 685 12.47 -29.89 14.02
CA LEU A 685 13.53 -30.15 15.00
C LEU A 685 14.86 -30.46 14.30
N LEU A 686 14.88 -31.39 13.35
CA LEU A 686 16.09 -31.75 12.58
C LEU A 686 16.65 -30.54 11.82
N THR A 687 15.78 -29.75 11.21
CA THR A 687 16.16 -28.55 10.46
C THR A 687 16.82 -27.52 11.39
N ARG A 688 16.20 -27.21 12.53
CA ARG A 688 16.74 -26.24 13.49
C ARG A 688 18.03 -26.72 14.16
N CYS A 689 18.11 -28.03 14.47
CA CYS A 689 19.35 -28.65 14.95
C CYS A 689 20.48 -28.54 13.93
N MET A 690 20.21 -28.78 12.64
CA MET A 690 21.21 -28.64 11.58
C MET A 690 21.72 -27.20 11.45
N PHE A 691 20.82 -26.22 11.54
CA PHE A 691 21.18 -24.80 11.58
C PHE A 691 22.09 -24.47 12.77
N ALA A 692 21.71 -24.86 13.98
CA ALA A 692 22.51 -24.66 15.19
C ALA A 692 23.90 -25.31 15.06
N TYR A 693 23.94 -26.58 14.66
CA TYR A 693 25.16 -27.36 14.49
C TYR A 693 26.12 -26.73 13.47
N LYS A 694 25.61 -26.30 12.31
CA LYS A 694 26.43 -25.62 11.28
C LYS A 694 26.99 -24.28 11.74
N LEU A 695 26.31 -23.61 12.66
CA LEU A 695 26.77 -22.37 13.28
C LEU A 695 27.67 -22.60 14.50
N GLY A 696 27.95 -23.85 14.87
CA GLY A 696 28.84 -24.21 15.97
C GLY A 696 28.15 -24.38 17.33
N LEU A 697 26.82 -24.27 17.38
CA LEU A 697 26.02 -24.48 18.58
C LEU A 697 25.65 -25.97 18.70
N GLN A 698 25.87 -26.57 19.87
CA GLN A 698 25.68 -28.01 20.10
C GLN A 698 24.34 -28.36 20.76
N ASP A 699 23.55 -27.34 21.09
CA ASP A 699 22.24 -27.43 21.73
C ASP A 699 21.18 -26.70 20.91
N LEU A 700 19.91 -26.93 21.23
CA LEU A 700 18.77 -26.22 20.65
C LEU A 700 17.74 -25.93 21.76
N PRO A 701 17.27 -24.68 21.91
CA PRO A 701 16.22 -24.36 22.88
C PRO A 701 14.90 -25.05 22.56
N GLN A 702 14.22 -25.56 23.59
CA GLN A 702 12.93 -26.24 23.42
C GLN A 702 11.85 -25.33 22.81
N SER A 703 11.86 -24.03 23.10
CA SER A 703 10.87 -23.07 22.58
C SER A 703 10.86 -22.97 21.05
N VAL A 704 11.98 -23.30 20.41
CA VAL A 704 12.10 -23.39 18.96
C VAL A 704 12.26 -24.82 18.48
N ALA A 705 12.18 -25.85 19.30
CA ALA A 705 12.32 -27.23 18.79
C ALA A 705 11.11 -27.61 17.90
N PHE A 706 9.92 -27.21 18.34
CA PHE A 706 8.64 -27.64 17.77
C PHE A 706 7.86 -26.46 17.21
N PHE A 707 6.95 -26.73 16.28
CA PHE A 707 5.90 -25.80 15.89
C PHE A 707 4.97 -25.54 17.08
N SER A 708 4.39 -24.34 17.12
CA SER A 708 3.30 -24.01 18.03
C SER A 708 2.14 -24.99 17.86
N ALA A 709 1.74 -25.26 16.62
CA ALA A 709 0.82 -26.33 16.27
C ALA A 709 1.07 -26.84 14.83
N VAL A 710 0.62 -28.05 14.54
CA VAL A 710 0.48 -28.57 13.17
C VAL A 710 -0.99 -28.63 12.82
N ASP A 711 -1.34 -27.98 11.71
CA ASP A 711 -2.69 -27.90 11.18
C ASP A 711 -3.03 -29.14 10.36
N ILE A 712 -4.21 -29.70 10.61
CA ILE A 712 -4.83 -30.79 9.85
C ILE A 712 -6.21 -30.33 9.40
N ASP A 713 -6.43 -30.18 8.09
CA ASP A 713 -7.66 -29.60 7.55
C ASP A 713 -8.09 -30.26 6.23
N GLN A 714 -9.33 -30.04 5.83
CA GLN A 714 -9.88 -30.41 4.52
C GLN A 714 -9.79 -29.29 3.49
N CYS A 715 -9.50 -28.06 3.93
CA CYS A 715 -9.30 -26.91 3.05
C CYS A 715 -8.03 -26.15 3.39
N LEU A 716 -7.47 -25.43 2.42
CA LEU A 716 -6.29 -24.61 2.65
C LEU A 716 -6.68 -23.26 3.26
N ARG A 717 -6.49 -23.09 4.57
CA ARG A 717 -6.68 -21.80 5.27
C ARG A 717 -5.53 -21.52 6.23
N LYS A 718 -5.43 -20.27 6.69
CA LYS A 718 -4.36 -19.84 7.60
C LYS A 718 -4.48 -20.56 8.94
N GLU A 719 -5.65 -20.46 9.55
CA GLU A 719 -5.98 -21.10 10.82
C GLU A 719 -7.15 -22.05 10.61
N VAL A 720 -7.07 -23.24 11.20
CA VAL A 720 -8.08 -24.29 11.06
C VAL A 720 -9.46 -23.92 11.61
N THR A 721 -9.53 -22.95 12.51
CA THR A 721 -10.78 -22.44 13.09
C THR A 721 -11.43 -21.35 12.22
N MET A 722 -10.70 -20.82 11.23
CA MET A 722 -11.16 -19.70 10.42
C MET A 722 -12.23 -20.14 9.42
N ASN A 723 -13.46 -19.69 9.61
CA ASN A 723 -14.57 -20.04 8.72
C ASN A 723 -14.51 -19.33 7.34
N CYS A 724 -13.53 -18.45 7.12
CA CYS A 724 -13.30 -17.73 5.85
C CYS A 724 -14.55 -16.99 5.33
N VAL A 725 -15.20 -16.22 6.21
CA VAL A 725 -16.35 -15.37 5.86
C VAL A 725 -15.86 -14.12 5.16
N THR A 726 -16.33 -13.90 3.94
CA THR A 726 -15.98 -12.75 3.10
C THR A 726 -17.22 -12.24 2.34
N PRO A 727 -17.17 -11.09 1.67
CA PRO A 727 -18.33 -10.59 0.93
C PRO A 727 -18.80 -11.54 -0.20
N SER A 728 -17.90 -12.33 -0.79
CA SER A 728 -18.20 -13.37 -1.78
C SER A 728 -18.60 -14.72 -1.16
N ASN A 729 -18.23 -14.95 0.10
CA ASN A 729 -18.61 -16.12 0.89
C ASN A 729 -19.26 -15.74 2.23
N PRO A 730 -20.48 -15.15 2.24
CA PRO A 730 -21.07 -14.58 3.46
C PRO A 730 -21.50 -15.63 4.49
N SER A 731 -21.66 -16.88 4.07
CA SER A 731 -22.04 -18.00 4.96
C SER A 731 -20.82 -18.81 5.45
N GLY A 732 -19.61 -18.49 5.00
CA GLY A 732 -18.39 -19.21 5.38
C GLY A 732 -18.31 -20.63 4.82
N MET A 733 -17.21 -21.33 5.14
CA MET A 733 -16.92 -22.69 4.68
C MET A 733 -17.88 -23.74 5.26
N GLU A 734 -18.20 -23.63 6.54
CA GLU A 734 -19.00 -24.62 7.26
C GLU A 734 -20.43 -24.68 6.75
N LYS A 735 -21.13 -23.53 6.70
CA LYS A 735 -22.55 -23.50 6.34
C LYS A 735 -22.80 -23.65 4.83
N LYS A 736 -21.91 -23.10 3.99
CA LYS A 736 -22.11 -23.09 2.53
C LYS A 736 -21.55 -24.33 1.84
N TYR A 737 -20.37 -24.79 2.27
CA TYR A 737 -19.64 -25.89 1.64
C TYR A 737 -19.60 -27.15 2.51
N GLY A 738 -20.16 -27.12 3.73
CA GLY A 738 -20.19 -28.28 4.62
C GLY A 738 -18.83 -28.64 5.22
N ILE A 739 -17.83 -27.75 5.14
CA ILE A 739 -16.46 -28.04 5.59
C ILE A 739 -16.29 -27.55 7.04
N PRO A 740 -16.12 -28.47 8.01
CA PRO A 740 -15.99 -28.11 9.42
C PRO A 740 -14.64 -27.45 9.72
N GLN A 741 -14.47 -27.01 10.97
CA GLN A 741 -13.17 -26.58 11.48
C GLN A 741 -12.18 -27.76 11.53
N GLY A 742 -10.92 -27.50 11.18
CA GLY A 742 -9.85 -28.50 11.25
C GLY A 742 -9.27 -28.64 12.66
N GLU A 743 -8.22 -29.43 12.78
CA GLU A 743 -7.52 -29.71 14.03
C GLU A 743 -6.15 -29.02 14.01
N ALA A 744 -5.81 -28.27 15.06
CA ALA A 744 -4.47 -27.72 15.27
C ALA A 744 -3.88 -28.41 16.50
N LEU A 745 -2.87 -29.24 16.29
CA LEU A 745 -2.33 -30.10 17.34
C LEU A 745 -0.92 -29.68 17.73
N ASP A 746 -0.68 -29.54 19.03
CA ASP A 746 0.66 -29.34 19.57
C ASP A 746 1.46 -30.67 19.60
N ILE A 747 2.76 -30.58 19.89
CA ILE A 747 3.62 -31.77 19.95
C ILE A 747 3.17 -32.79 21.01
N TYR A 748 2.61 -32.35 22.13
CA TYR A 748 2.23 -33.24 23.23
C TYR A 748 0.98 -34.06 22.86
N GLN A 749 -0.01 -33.40 22.27
CA GLN A 749 -1.22 -34.03 21.73
C GLN A 749 -0.89 -35.02 20.61
N ILE A 750 0.00 -34.64 19.69
CA ILE A 750 0.44 -35.53 18.61
C ILE A 750 1.12 -36.78 19.17
N ILE A 751 2.00 -36.64 20.16
CA ILE A 751 2.69 -37.77 20.80
C ILE A 751 1.68 -38.70 21.48
N GLU A 752 0.66 -38.16 22.15
CA GLU A 752 -0.38 -38.96 22.79
C GLU A 752 -1.17 -39.81 21.78
N ILE A 753 -1.53 -39.21 20.64
CA ILE A 753 -2.28 -39.89 19.57
C ILE A 753 -1.43 -40.96 18.87
N THR A 754 -0.18 -40.62 18.54
CA THR A 754 0.75 -41.49 17.79
C THR A 754 1.51 -42.47 18.69
N LYS A 755 1.39 -42.34 20.01
CA LYS A 755 2.22 -43.03 21.01
C LYS A 755 3.72 -42.81 20.80
N GLY A 756 4.09 -41.66 20.20
CA GLY A 756 5.47 -41.30 19.90
C GLY A 756 6.14 -42.12 18.80
N SER A 757 5.38 -42.88 17.99
CA SER A 757 5.92 -43.67 16.89
C SER A 757 5.43 -43.17 15.54
N LEU A 758 6.33 -43.22 14.56
CA LEU A 758 5.97 -43.06 13.15
C LEU A 758 5.63 -44.39 12.49
N GLU A 759 5.79 -45.52 13.15
CA GLU A 759 5.43 -46.84 12.59
C GLU A 759 3.91 -47.02 12.47
N LYS A 760 3.46 -47.98 11.65
CA LYS A 760 2.05 -48.32 11.44
C LYS A 760 1.49 -49.23 12.53
#